data_AF-A0A1S3ZDQ2-F1
#
_entry.id   AF-A0A1S3ZDQ2-F1
#
_cell.length_a   1.000
_cell.length_b   1.000
_cell.length_c   1.000
_cell.angle_alpha   90.00
_cell.angle_beta   90.00
_cell.angle_gamma   90.00
#
_symmetry.space_group_name_H-M   'P 1'
#
loop_
_entity.id
_entity.type
_entity.pdbx_description
1 polymer ?
#
loop_
_entity_poly.entity_id
_entity_poly.type
_entity_poly.pdbx_seq_one_letter_code
_entity_poly.pdbx_strand_id
1 'polypeptide(L)'
;MAHNDIEDMLDHLRKIKSRGDLNVVKIETLEMELRFLRTFINYPHALLPDSLVEIRKKAKLIVEMLHSVFGGIPCEYKTSLNVERLVSELQEISEDNGTRLIYNFELNDSYMLEYMDYLDQNLNDASRYLVRSVTFFAEKINILLKTDGYLRQVKVIQNKLRFLRYLYGTEINSYVDREKLEGMQARIQFMADNVGQFCLALWVKEDGDDTSNIESKPRYLLCLVVIVELEMKKIFLCELKASKFTLSRTFKDKKLPKGLSYQVHCLLVYLRDKNLDNFPTIFSARNIDMAIEFLLVFLGDIPNHVINGNRLNEILEKVGVLVGDILYVIQMQLLSGSTIKDDASKIDLGTIQLLEKIEDLKAQLERCYKSLKYRPSQFPTVGGLSFLDSLLRKLNEMLKSKTCLDFILKPHIVILEKEFANLTSVFRDIAKVQHEHENLKDLQRRTINLAYEAEVAIDSILAQCNALWYLFCSLPAILKEIKHISAEVTMMWSENLAFKSCSTVEPSKHMPTQHRNLMNGEEIVGFDNDMKRIIRYLTRGTNELDVIPIVGMGGQGKTTCVRKLYNNDIIIYHFDVRAWCVISQTYSRRELLQEIYNQVTRCKDKVDDIGELADMLRKSLIGKRYLIVLDDMWDFMAWDDLRLCFPDVVNRSRIVVTTRLEKVGEHVKCHTDLYFLPFLTPEESRKLLQKKVFQNEACPHELQDVSLDVARRCKGLPLVVVLVAGIIKKKKMERSWWHEVKKALFSYLDREFEDYCRATMQLSYDNLPDYLRPCLLYMGMFPEDERIPVSKLISLWIAEGFVQNIESGRLTEETAEGYLMDLISSNMVMVARRRYNGKVKYCQVHDVVLYFCLERSRQEKFMLAVRGNIQRSDLKESRVSFSFSNELSKFASKTWKSLHQHLRSLITTNGGESLYWNPFSQFINLIRLLKVLDLSSHKLGRLSLDMLKPLIHLKYVALFTDKFDFHGKSHLPHLETLILKCLMRTQLSANFWKMKKLRHVDFIETGFFWEKQIFEESSKLENLRILKGVEFTLDTDCLNVLVQRCPNLQELEIFFLSKYWRNIDEEKICLKLESLTQLQSLRLFFPLSAVVHLPSNIKKLVLCGASMESTIFSIAGLPSLEYLQLRDLHFIQSEEWCLGDITFPKLRVLKLMNLGISRWDASEESFPRLETLVIKISRYLEEIPLSFADIPTLKQIKLMRCSNNKSLVASALRIKKEVEENEGCNRVEIIIDGV
;
A
#
# COMPACT_ATOMS: atom_id res chain seq x y z
N MET A 1 3.26 60.68 -20.40
CA MET A 1 4.43 61.17 -21.17
C MET A 1 5.27 59.97 -21.59
N ALA A 2 5.66 59.12 -20.63
CA ALA A 2 6.43 57.88 -20.89
C ALA A 2 5.89 56.96 -21.99
N HIS A 3 4.57 56.81 -22.14
CA HIS A 3 4.00 56.00 -23.22
C HIS A 3 4.41 56.49 -24.62
N ASN A 4 4.28 57.78 -24.90
CA ASN A 4 4.58 58.35 -26.21
C ASN A 4 6.08 58.29 -26.51
N ASP A 5 6.91 58.52 -25.49
CA ASP A 5 8.37 58.45 -25.63
C ASP A 5 8.86 56.99 -25.85
N ILE A 6 8.18 55.99 -25.26
CA ILE A 6 8.44 54.56 -25.55
C ILE A 6 8.02 54.19 -26.98
N GLU A 7 6.86 54.65 -27.47
CA GLU A 7 6.41 54.38 -28.85
C GLU A 7 7.33 55.02 -29.88
N ASP A 8 7.72 56.29 -29.67
CA ASP A 8 8.71 56.97 -30.51
C ASP A 8 10.03 56.19 -30.54
N MET A 9 10.50 55.69 -29.39
CA MET A 9 11.71 54.87 -29.30
C MET A 9 11.58 53.54 -30.07
N LEU A 10 10.44 52.84 -29.94
CA LEU A 10 10.19 51.58 -30.65
C LEU A 10 10.20 51.78 -32.17
N ASP A 11 9.64 52.88 -32.68
CA ASP A 11 9.67 53.20 -34.11
C ASP A 11 11.06 53.58 -34.61
N HIS A 12 11.87 54.22 -33.77
CA HIS A 12 13.27 54.52 -34.09
C HIS A 12 14.13 53.25 -34.13
N LEU A 13 13.97 52.34 -33.17
CA LEU A 13 14.68 51.05 -33.15
C LEU A 13 14.35 50.22 -34.41
N ARG A 14 13.09 50.23 -34.88
CA ARG A 14 12.71 49.60 -36.16
C ARG A 14 13.42 50.22 -37.37
N LYS A 15 13.52 51.55 -37.43
CA LYS A 15 14.24 52.26 -38.51
C LYS A 15 15.73 51.92 -38.50
N ILE A 16 16.36 51.86 -37.33
CA ILE A 16 17.77 51.49 -37.15
C ILE A 16 18.00 50.04 -37.59
N LYS A 17 17.12 49.11 -37.19
CA LYS A 17 17.19 47.70 -37.58
C LYS A 17 17.13 47.49 -39.10
N SER A 18 16.34 48.30 -39.82
CA SER A 18 16.23 48.23 -41.29
C SER A 18 17.48 48.67 -42.05
N ARG A 19 18.43 49.35 -41.38
CA ARG A 19 19.65 49.93 -41.97
C ARG A 19 20.92 49.08 -41.79
N GLY A 20 20.90 48.01 -40.99
CA GLY A 20 21.93 46.96 -40.98
C GLY A 20 23.20 47.18 -40.13
N ASP A 21 23.41 48.35 -39.51
CA ASP A 21 24.73 48.75 -38.95
C ASP A 21 24.99 48.45 -37.45
N LEU A 22 24.09 47.78 -36.73
CA LEU A 22 24.21 47.58 -35.28
C LEU A 22 23.94 46.13 -34.84
N ASN A 23 24.36 45.78 -33.62
CA ASN A 23 24.18 44.46 -33.02
C ASN A 23 22.67 44.13 -32.88
N VAL A 24 22.12 43.50 -33.91
CA VAL A 24 20.69 43.21 -34.10
C VAL A 24 20.09 42.50 -32.88
N VAL A 25 20.88 41.64 -32.22
CA VAL A 25 20.43 40.90 -31.04
C VAL A 25 20.15 41.84 -29.86
N LYS A 26 21.02 42.84 -29.61
CA LYS A 26 20.83 43.81 -28.51
C LYS A 26 19.64 44.74 -28.78
N ILE A 27 19.47 45.18 -30.03
CA ILE A 27 18.34 46.03 -30.45
C ILE A 27 17.03 45.26 -30.29
N GLU A 28 16.97 44.01 -30.74
CA GLU A 28 15.77 43.18 -30.59
C GLU A 28 15.45 42.90 -29.13
N THR A 29 16.44 42.66 -28.27
CA THR A 29 16.19 42.50 -26.82
C THR A 29 15.64 43.78 -26.21
N LEU A 30 16.21 44.95 -26.55
CA LEU A 30 15.72 46.24 -26.06
C LEU A 30 14.28 46.54 -26.54
N GLU A 31 13.96 46.25 -27.81
CA GLU A 31 12.59 46.37 -28.32
C GLU A 31 11.59 45.52 -27.51
N MET A 32 11.97 44.29 -27.16
CA MET A 32 11.09 43.41 -26.39
C MET A 32 10.89 43.93 -24.97
N GLU A 33 11.97 44.31 -24.27
CA GLU A 33 11.90 44.88 -22.91
C GLU A 33 11.03 46.16 -22.88
N LEU A 34 11.15 47.04 -23.87
CA LEU A 34 10.34 48.26 -23.99
C LEU A 34 8.85 47.97 -24.22
N ARG A 35 8.49 46.94 -25.01
CA ARG A 35 7.08 46.54 -25.21
C ARG A 35 6.44 45.97 -23.95
N PHE A 36 7.19 45.16 -23.20
CA PHE A 36 6.74 44.67 -21.90
C PHE A 36 6.51 45.85 -20.94
N LEU A 37 7.50 46.73 -20.81
CA LEU A 37 7.41 47.89 -19.93
C LEU A 37 6.24 48.81 -20.29
N ARG A 38 6.06 49.13 -21.57
CA ARG A 38 4.90 49.91 -22.07
C ARG A 38 3.58 49.34 -21.59
N THR A 39 3.42 48.02 -21.72
CA THR A 39 2.16 47.35 -21.38
C THR A 39 1.85 47.46 -19.90
N PHE A 40 2.84 47.31 -19.03
CA PHE A 40 2.62 47.35 -17.59
C PHE A 40 2.56 48.76 -17.00
N ILE A 41 3.14 49.75 -17.68
CA ILE A 41 2.95 51.17 -17.34
C ILE A 41 1.55 51.65 -17.71
N ASN A 42 1.06 51.27 -18.89
CA ASN A 42 -0.23 51.75 -19.39
C ASN A 42 -1.44 51.06 -18.74
N TYR A 43 -1.25 49.85 -18.22
CA TYR A 43 -2.32 49.01 -17.67
C TYR A 43 -1.94 48.52 -16.25
N PRO A 44 -1.84 49.44 -15.27
CA PRO A 44 -1.36 49.13 -13.92
C PRO A 44 -2.37 48.30 -13.12
N HIS A 45 -3.65 48.28 -13.50
CA HIS A 45 -4.68 47.44 -12.87
C HIS A 45 -4.38 45.94 -13.03
N ALA A 46 -3.54 45.57 -14.00
CA ALA A 46 -3.08 44.21 -14.20
C ALA A 46 -1.84 43.86 -13.37
N LEU A 47 -1.40 44.67 -12.40
CA LEU A 47 -0.22 44.45 -11.56
C LEU A 47 -0.60 43.99 -10.14
N LEU A 48 0.18 43.06 -9.57
CA LEU A 48 0.07 42.74 -8.14
C LEU A 48 0.84 43.79 -7.33
N PRO A 49 0.48 44.03 -6.06
CA PRO A 49 1.19 45.00 -5.21
C PRO A 49 2.72 44.80 -5.17
N ASP A 50 3.17 43.54 -5.13
CA ASP A 50 4.59 43.18 -5.07
C ASP A 50 5.32 43.29 -6.44
N SER A 51 4.58 43.38 -7.54
CA SER A 51 5.14 43.44 -8.90
C SER A 51 5.84 44.74 -9.23
N LEU A 52 5.51 45.82 -8.52
CA LEU A 52 6.07 47.15 -8.76
C LEU A 52 7.59 47.18 -8.52
N VAL A 53 8.08 46.43 -7.53
CA VAL A 53 9.51 46.34 -7.21
C VAL A 53 10.31 45.78 -8.38
N GLU A 54 9.78 44.74 -9.02
CA GLU A 54 10.45 44.06 -10.14
C GLU A 54 10.40 44.88 -11.43
N ILE A 55 9.30 45.60 -11.66
CA ILE A 55 9.19 46.54 -12.79
C ILE A 55 10.21 47.67 -12.66
N ARG A 56 10.50 48.15 -11.45
CA ARG A 56 11.54 49.17 -11.22
C ARG A 56 12.95 48.64 -11.53
N LYS A 57 13.27 47.42 -11.09
CA LYS A 57 14.54 46.75 -11.44
C LYS A 57 14.71 46.64 -12.95
N LYS A 58 13.64 46.23 -13.65
CA LYS A 58 13.63 46.15 -15.12
C LYS A 58 13.75 47.51 -15.79
N ALA A 59 13.09 48.55 -15.28
CA ALA A 59 13.24 49.92 -15.79
C ALA A 59 14.70 50.40 -15.73
N LYS A 60 15.40 50.12 -14.61
CA LYS A 60 16.83 50.41 -14.47
C LYS A 60 17.69 49.63 -15.49
N LEU A 61 17.41 48.35 -15.66
CA LEU A 61 18.09 47.50 -16.65
C LEU A 61 17.85 47.98 -18.09
N ILE A 62 16.65 48.46 -18.41
CA ILE A 62 16.32 49.05 -19.71
C ILE A 62 17.11 50.34 -19.95
N VAL A 63 17.29 51.18 -18.93
CA VAL A 63 18.16 52.37 -19.01
C VAL A 63 19.61 51.98 -19.33
N GLU A 64 20.15 50.95 -18.65
CA GLU A 64 21.49 50.42 -18.93
C GLU A 64 21.59 49.85 -20.36
N MET A 65 20.54 49.17 -20.84
CA MET A 65 20.47 48.67 -22.22
C MET A 65 20.38 49.79 -23.26
N LEU A 66 19.62 50.85 -23.00
CA LEU A 66 19.57 52.05 -23.85
C LEU A 66 20.98 52.65 -23.96
N HIS A 67 21.69 52.81 -22.85
CA HIS A 67 23.08 53.28 -22.87
C HIS A 67 24.02 52.30 -23.59
N SER A 68 23.87 50.98 -23.45
CA SER A 68 24.71 50.02 -24.18
C SER A 68 24.44 50.00 -25.69
N VAL A 69 23.20 50.20 -26.13
CA VAL A 69 22.82 50.16 -27.55
C VAL A 69 23.21 51.46 -28.25
N PHE A 70 23.04 52.60 -27.59
CA PHE A 70 23.29 53.92 -28.17
C PHE A 70 24.65 54.54 -27.77
N GLY A 71 25.35 54.00 -26.78
CA GLY A 71 26.63 54.52 -26.27
C GLY A 71 27.81 54.40 -27.23
N GLY A 72 27.68 53.60 -28.30
CA GLY A 72 28.68 53.44 -29.36
C GLY A 72 28.39 54.18 -30.68
N ILE A 73 27.33 55.00 -30.73
CA ILE A 73 26.89 55.65 -31.98
C ILE A 73 27.49 57.08 -32.09
N PRO A 74 28.10 57.47 -33.22
CA PRO A 74 28.65 58.83 -33.42
C PRO A 74 27.59 59.93 -33.28
N CYS A 75 27.98 61.09 -32.75
CA CYS A 75 27.11 62.20 -32.33
C CYS A 75 26.13 62.74 -33.39
N GLU A 76 26.38 62.51 -34.69
CA GLU A 76 25.51 62.96 -35.78
C GLU A 76 24.14 62.25 -35.82
N TYR A 77 23.99 61.11 -35.13
CA TYR A 77 22.71 60.38 -35.02
C TYR A 77 21.96 60.62 -33.70
N LYS A 78 22.54 61.37 -32.74
CA LYS A 78 21.89 61.65 -31.43
C LYS A 78 20.88 62.79 -31.47
N THR A 79 21.03 63.72 -32.40
CA THR A 79 20.25 64.97 -32.44
C THR A 79 18.80 64.82 -32.89
N SER A 80 18.35 63.64 -33.32
CA SER A 80 16.94 63.35 -33.63
C SER A 80 16.26 62.43 -32.60
N LEU A 81 16.93 62.07 -31.51
CA LEU A 81 16.53 61.00 -30.59
C LEU A 81 16.30 61.54 -29.18
N ASN A 82 15.04 61.55 -28.73
CA ASN A 82 14.64 61.86 -27.35
C ASN A 82 15.03 60.73 -26.35
N VAL A 83 16.19 60.08 -26.53
CA VAL A 83 16.68 59.01 -25.62
C VAL A 83 16.89 59.57 -24.22
N GLU A 84 17.43 60.78 -24.09
CA GLU A 84 17.67 61.41 -22.78
C GLU A 84 16.36 61.72 -22.05
N ARG A 85 15.30 62.06 -22.78
CA ARG A 85 13.96 62.25 -22.21
C ARG A 85 13.39 60.93 -21.71
N LEU A 86 13.43 59.87 -22.52
CA LEU A 86 12.96 58.54 -22.10
C LEU A 86 13.79 58.00 -20.92
N VAL A 87 15.11 58.17 -20.93
CA VAL A 87 15.99 57.76 -19.81
C VAL A 87 15.62 58.50 -18.53
N SER A 88 15.36 59.81 -18.61
CA SER A 88 14.95 60.62 -17.44
C SER A 88 13.60 60.14 -16.87
N GLU A 89 12.61 59.88 -17.74
CA GLU A 89 11.30 59.39 -17.31
C GLU A 89 11.36 57.96 -16.73
N LEU A 90 12.23 57.10 -17.26
CA LEU A 90 12.46 55.75 -16.73
C LEU A 90 13.24 55.75 -15.40
N GLN A 91 14.16 56.70 -15.22
CA GLN A 91 14.86 56.91 -13.95
C GLN A 91 13.89 57.36 -12.86
N GLU A 92 12.96 58.28 -13.18
CA GLU A 92 11.91 58.73 -12.24
C GLU A 92 11.02 57.55 -11.80
N ILE A 93 10.64 56.66 -12.73
CA ILE A 93 9.89 55.43 -12.41
C ILE A 93 10.69 54.48 -11.50
N SER A 94 12.02 54.43 -11.65
CA SER A 94 12.89 53.57 -10.83
C SER A 94 13.12 54.09 -9.40
N GLU A 95 12.99 55.40 -9.17
CA GLU A 95 13.30 56.10 -7.90
C GLU A 95 12.06 56.47 -7.05
N ASP A 96 10.86 56.52 -7.64
CA ASP A 96 9.63 56.94 -6.92
C ASP A 96 9.20 55.95 -5.81
N ASN A 97 9.06 56.44 -4.57
CA ASN A 97 8.70 55.66 -3.37
C ASN A 97 7.19 55.55 -3.08
N GLY A 98 6.34 55.87 -4.05
CA GLY A 98 5.00 55.33 -4.11
C GLY A 98 3.90 56.37 -3.97
N THR A 99 3.47 56.94 -5.09
CA THR A 99 2.06 57.36 -5.27
C THR A 99 1.64 57.63 -6.72
N ARG A 100 2.55 57.68 -7.71
CA ARG A 100 2.21 58.20 -9.07
C ARG A 100 1.67 57.19 -10.09
N LEU A 101 1.69 55.87 -9.81
CA LEU A 101 1.27 54.84 -10.78
C LEU A 101 -0.17 54.33 -10.63
N ILE A 102 -0.92 54.79 -9.64
CA ILE A 102 -2.30 54.32 -9.40
C ILE A 102 -3.28 55.44 -9.76
N TYR A 103 -3.69 55.49 -11.02
CA TYR A 103 -4.87 56.24 -11.43
C TYR A 103 -6.10 55.33 -11.33
N ASN A 104 -7.18 55.82 -10.71
CA ASN A 104 -8.50 55.20 -10.84
C ASN A 104 -8.97 55.39 -12.29
N PHE A 105 -9.06 54.29 -13.03
CA PHE A 105 -9.35 54.29 -14.46
C PHE A 105 -10.72 53.66 -14.73
N GLU A 106 -11.60 54.36 -15.46
CA GLU A 106 -12.83 53.80 -16.00
C GLU A 106 -12.56 53.28 -17.43
N LEU A 107 -12.78 51.98 -17.63
CA LEU A 107 -12.53 51.28 -18.90
C LEU A 107 -13.65 51.55 -19.92
N ASN A 108 -13.28 52.01 -21.13
CA ASN A 108 -14.16 52.00 -22.29
C ASN A 108 -13.77 50.89 -23.29
N ASP A 109 -14.65 50.57 -24.25
CA ASP A 109 -14.45 49.46 -25.20
C ASP A 109 -13.19 49.60 -26.08
N SER A 110 -12.80 50.83 -26.41
CA SER A 110 -11.59 51.11 -27.20
C SER A 110 -10.31 50.73 -26.43
N TYR A 111 -10.31 50.95 -25.11
CA TYR A 111 -9.16 50.74 -24.25
C TYR A 111 -8.86 49.25 -24.02
N MET A 112 -9.90 48.41 -23.96
CA MET A 112 -9.73 46.96 -23.80
C MET A 112 -9.19 46.28 -25.07
N LEU A 113 -9.62 46.71 -26.26
CA LEU A 113 -9.07 46.20 -27.52
C LEU A 113 -7.57 46.50 -27.66
N GLU A 114 -7.16 47.70 -27.28
CA GLU A 114 -5.76 48.12 -27.26
C GLU A 114 -4.94 47.30 -26.25
N TYR A 115 -5.48 47.02 -25.07
CA TYR A 115 -4.83 46.16 -24.08
C TYR A 115 -4.54 44.76 -24.63
N MET A 116 -5.54 44.13 -25.26
CA MET A 116 -5.37 42.80 -25.86
C MET A 116 -4.32 42.79 -26.98
N ASP A 117 -4.17 43.88 -27.73
CA ASP A 117 -3.15 44.01 -28.77
C ASP A 117 -1.73 44.04 -28.19
N TYR A 118 -1.55 44.75 -27.06
CA TYR A 118 -0.27 44.75 -26.37
C TYR A 118 0.07 43.39 -25.73
N LEU A 119 -0.92 42.69 -25.17
CA LEU A 119 -0.74 41.33 -24.66
C LEU A 119 -0.35 40.33 -25.76
N ASP A 120 -0.94 40.45 -26.96
CA ASP A 120 -0.57 39.62 -28.11
C ASP A 120 0.91 39.81 -28.52
N GLN A 121 1.39 41.05 -28.49
CA GLN A 121 2.79 41.38 -28.76
C GLN A 121 3.71 40.79 -27.68
N ASN A 122 3.35 40.95 -26.40
CA ASN A 122 4.14 40.42 -25.28
C ASN A 122 4.22 38.89 -25.28
N LEU A 123 3.14 38.17 -25.63
CA LEU A 123 3.17 36.70 -25.77
C LEU A 123 4.09 36.24 -26.92
N ASN A 124 4.14 37.01 -28.01
CA ASN A 124 5.05 36.74 -29.13
C ASN A 124 6.51 36.90 -28.69
N ASP A 125 6.81 37.98 -27.97
CA ASP A 125 8.16 38.28 -27.51
C ASP A 125 8.61 37.34 -26.37
N ALA A 126 7.69 36.96 -25.48
CA ALA A 126 7.93 35.90 -24.47
C ALA A 126 8.33 34.56 -25.11
N SER A 127 7.69 34.19 -26.21
CA SER A 127 8.04 32.97 -26.96
C SER A 127 9.46 33.05 -27.54
N ARG A 128 9.90 34.25 -27.97
CA ARG A 128 11.27 34.48 -28.46
C ARG A 128 12.31 34.45 -27.34
N TYR A 129 12.00 34.99 -26.15
CA TYR A 129 12.85 34.91 -24.96
C TYR A 129 13.15 33.46 -24.57
N LEU A 130 12.12 32.61 -24.51
CA LEU A 130 12.25 31.20 -24.13
C LEU A 130 13.06 30.39 -25.14
N VAL A 131 12.97 30.70 -26.43
CA VAL A 131 13.79 30.03 -27.46
C VAL A 131 15.26 30.42 -27.33
N ARG A 132 15.55 31.70 -27.01
CA ARG A 132 16.92 32.21 -26.85
C ARG A 132 17.61 31.69 -25.58
N SER A 133 16.89 31.53 -24.48
CA SER A 133 17.45 30.97 -23.24
C SER A 133 17.82 29.49 -23.37
N VAL A 134 17.04 28.71 -24.13
CA VAL A 134 17.29 27.26 -24.34
C VAL A 134 18.54 27.01 -25.18
N THR A 135 18.85 27.87 -26.15
CA THR A 135 20.09 27.78 -26.95
C THR A 135 21.37 27.99 -26.14
N PHE A 136 21.28 28.52 -24.90
CA PHE A 136 22.44 28.76 -24.04
C PHE A 136 22.69 27.64 -23.01
N PHE A 137 21.69 26.81 -22.67
CA PHE A 137 21.75 25.76 -21.63
C PHE A 137 21.78 24.32 -22.20
N ALA A 138 22.28 24.12 -23.41
CA ALA A 138 22.19 22.86 -24.15
C ALA A 138 23.13 21.75 -23.60
N GLU A 139 22.81 21.17 -22.43
CA GLU A 139 23.42 19.91 -21.94
C GLU A 139 22.41 18.85 -21.43
N LYS A 140 21.09 19.12 -21.39
CA LYS A 140 20.10 18.12 -20.92
C LYS A 140 18.92 17.92 -21.88
N ILE A 141 18.87 16.75 -22.53
CA ILE A 141 17.82 16.30 -23.47
C ILE A 141 16.39 16.39 -22.87
N ASN A 142 16.25 16.21 -21.55
CA ASN A 142 14.95 16.26 -20.87
C ASN A 142 14.37 17.68 -20.72
N ILE A 143 15.22 18.72 -20.80
CA ILE A 143 14.79 20.13 -20.77
C ILE A 143 14.19 20.50 -22.13
N LEU A 144 14.81 20.06 -23.23
CA LEU A 144 14.36 20.35 -24.60
C LEU A 144 12.92 19.89 -24.89
N LEU A 145 12.57 18.66 -24.48
CA LEU A 145 11.22 18.09 -24.68
C LEU A 145 10.14 18.81 -23.86
N LYS A 146 10.48 19.27 -22.64
CA LYS A 146 9.56 20.03 -21.79
C LYS A 146 9.32 21.44 -22.33
N THR A 147 10.35 22.09 -22.87
CA THR A 147 10.23 23.46 -23.39
C THR A 147 9.43 23.53 -24.71
N ASP A 148 9.49 22.52 -25.58
CA ASP A 148 8.64 22.44 -26.78
C ASP A 148 7.14 22.35 -26.43
N GLY A 149 6.79 21.53 -25.43
CA GLY A 149 5.42 21.39 -24.95
C GLY A 149 4.86 22.69 -24.35
N TYR A 150 5.70 23.49 -23.71
CA TYR A 150 5.36 24.79 -23.14
C TYR A 150 5.16 25.86 -24.23
N LEU A 151 6.08 25.97 -25.19
CA LEU A 151 6.01 26.90 -26.32
C LEU A 151 4.74 26.68 -27.15
N ARG A 152 4.35 25.42 -27.39
CA ARG A 152 3.07 25.11 -28.05
C ARG A 152 1.87 25.68 -27.30
N GLN A 153 1.85 25.62 -25.97
CA GLN A 153 0.73 26.12 -25.17
C GLN A 153 0.65 27.65 -25.22
N VAL A 154 1.78 28.37 -25.12
CA VAL A 154 1.83 29.84 -25.26
C VAL A 154 1.27 30.29 -26.61
N LYS A 155 1.64 29.58 -27.70
CA LYS A 155 1.15 29.88 -29.04
C LYS A 155 -0.35 29.61 -29.21
N VAL A 156 -0.89 28.61 -28.52
CA VAL A 156 -2.34 28.34 -28.51
C VAL A 156 -3.09 29.46 -27.76
N ILE A 157 -2.58 29.91 -26.60
CA ILE A 157 -3.15 31.04 -25.85
C ILE A 157 -3.20 32.28 -26.73
N GLN A 158 -2.09 32.62 -27.39
CA GLN A 158 -1.99 33.77 -28.29
C GLN A 158 -3.03 33.72 -29.42
N ASN A 159 -3.13 32.59 -30.14
CA ASN A 159 -4.09 32.43 -31.24
C ASN A 159 -5.55 32.60 -30.77
N LYS A 160 -5.88 32.08 -29.59
CA LYS A 160 -7.22 32.22 -29.03
C LYS A 160 -7.50 33.63 -28.52
N LEU A 161 -6.52 34.31 -27.94
CA LEU A 161 -6.64 35.72 -27.56
C LEU A 161 -6.94 36.60 -28.78
N ARG A 162 -6.24 36.41 -29.90
CA ARG A 162 -6.52 37.10 -31.17
C ARG A 162 -7.93 36.85 -31.69
N PHE A 163 -8.40 35.61 -31.57
CA PHE A 163 -9.77 35.26 -31.97
C PHE A 163 -10.81 35.97 -31.10
N LEU A 164 -10.61 36.01 -29.77
CA LEU A 164 -11.48 36.76 -28.87
C LEU A 164 -11.46 38.26 -29.14
N ARG A 165 -10.26 38.84 -29.35
CA ARG A 165 -10.10 40.26 -29.69
C ARG A 165 -10.84 40.61 -30.98
N TYR A 166 -10.71 39.78 -32.02
CA TYR A 166 -11.47 39.93 -33.26
C TYR A 166 -12.97 39.94 -32.99
N LEU A 167 -13.47 38.93 -32.26
CA LEU A 167 -14.90 38.78 -31.98
C LEU A 167 -15.46 39.94 -31.14
N TYR A 168 -14.74 40.35 -30.10
CA TYR A 168 -15.09 41.48 -29.24
C TYR A 168 -15.17 42.78 -30.04
N GLY A 169 -14.20 43.03 -30.94
CA GLY A 169 -14.16 44.24 -31.75
C GLY A 169 -15.18 44.30 -32.89
N THR A 170 -15.54 43.16 -33.51
CA THR A 170 -16.40 43.15 -34.70
C THR A 170 -17.90 43.05 -34.43
N GLU A 171 -18.34 42.42 -33.33
CA GLU A 171 -19.76 42.03 -33.17
C GLU A 171 -20.49 42.67 -31.97
N ILE A 172 -19.79 43.31 -31.03
CA ILE A 172 -20.40 43.91 -29.83
C ILE A 172 -20.86 45.37 -30.04
N ASN A 173 -20.17 46.14 -30.90
CA ASN A 173 -20.41 47.58 -31.07
C ASN A 173 -21.74 47.97 -31.77
N SER A 174 -22.71 47.07 -31.94
CA SER A 174 -24.03 47.43 -32.54
C SER A 174 -25.22 46.48 -32.31
N TYR A 175 -25.11 45.33 -31.64
CA TYR A 175 -26.17 44.28 -31.70
C TYR A 175 -26.51 43.53 -30.40
N VAL A 176 -25.84 43.77 -29.27
CA VAL A 176 -26.06 43.02 -28.02
C VAL A 176 -26.56 43.95 -26.90
N ASP A 177 -27.53 43.47 -26.12
CA ASP A 177 -28.15 44.21 -25.01
C ASP A 177 -27.13 44.63 -23.92
N ARG A 178 -27.28 45.86 -23.39
CA ARG A 178 -26.28 46.55 -22.57
C ARG A 178 -26.03 45.83 -21.24
N GLU A 179 -27.06 45.29 -20.60
CA GLU A 179 -26.93 44.52 -19.33
C GLU A 179 -26.18 43.19 -19.51
N LYS A 180 -26.34 42.51 -20.66
CA LYS A 180 -25.61 41.26 -20.95
C LYS A 180 -24.14 41.52 -21.29
N LEU A 181 -23.84 42.74 -21.75
CA LEU A 181 -22.50 43.17 -22.13
C LEU A 181 -21.60 43.44 -20.92
N GLU A 182 -22.14 44.07 -19.87
CA GLU A 182 -21.38 44.43 -18.65
C GLU A 182 -20.76 43.21 -17.97
N GLY A 183 -21.52 42.11 -17.85
CA GLY A 183 -21.01 40.84 -17.30
C GLY A 183 -19.92 40.18 -18.16
N MET A 184 -19.98 40.36 -19.48
CA MET A 184 -19.01 39.81 -20.43
C MET A 184 -17.70 40.61 -20.43
N GLN A 185 -17.80 41.94 -20.37
CA GLN A 185 -16.66 42.86 -20.34
C GLN A 185 -15.77 42.61 -19.13
N ALA A 186 -16.36 42.45 -17.93
CA ALA A 186 -15.61 42.14 -16.71
C ALA A 186 -14.81 40.81 -16.81
N ARG A 187 -15.38 39.79 -17.46
CA ARG A 187 -14.73 38.47 -17.64
C ARG A 187 -13.63 38.49 -18.70
N ILE A 188 -13.83 39.25 -19.78
CA ILE A 188 -12.81 39.48 -20.81
C ILE A 188 -11.63 40.25 -20.23
N GLN A 189 -11.91 41.30 -19.45
CA GLN A 189 -10.89 42.05 -18.73
C GLN A 189 -10.09 41.15 -17.79
N PHE A 190 -10.76 40.33 -16.97
CA PHE A 190 -10.10 39.37 -16.09
C PHE A 190 -9.14 38.43 -16.83
N MET A 191 -9.62 37.82 -17.91
CA MET A 191 -8.81 36.91 -18.71
C MET A 191 -7.57 37.62 -19.26
N ALA A 192 -7.73 38.84 -19.76
CA ALA A 192 -6.63 39.66 -20.26
C ALA A 192 -5.63 40.03 -19.15
N ASP A 193 -6.10 40.41 -17.97
CA ASP A 193 -5.25 40.72 -16.82
C ASP A 193 -4.43 39.49 -16.39
N ASN A 194 -5.03 38.29 -16.40
CA ASN A 194 -4.31 37.05 -16.10
C ASN A 194 -3.24 36.73 -17.17
N VAL A 195 -3.53 36.99 -18.45
CA VAL A 195 -2.54 36.89 -19.53
C VAL A 195 -1.43 37.93 -19.34
N GLY A 196 -1.76 39.14 -18.89
CA GLY A 196 -0.81 40.19 -18.50
C GLY A 196 0.12 39.74 -17.37
N GLN A 197 -0.45 39.20 -16.28
CA GLN A 197 0.29 38.64 -15.15
C GLN A 197 1.22 37.49 -15.55
N PHE A 198 0.82 36.69 -16.53
CA PHE A 198 1.67 35.65 -17.08
C PHE A 198 2.83 36.21 -17.89
N CYS A 199 2.57 37.19 -18.75
CA CYS A 199 3.60 37.94 -19.48
C CYS A 199 4.61 38.60 -18.52
N LEU A 200 4.12 39.18 -17.42
CA LEU A 200 4.93 39.80 -16.37
C LEU A 200 5.84 38.78 -15.67
N ALA A 201 5.28 37.64 -15.28
CA ALA A 201 6.03 36.57 -14.63
C ALA A 201 7.12 35.96 -15.53
N LEU A 202 6.91 35.94 -16.85
CA LEU A 202 7.93 35.54 -17.82
C LEU A 202 9.00 36.60 -18.00
N TRP A 203 8.63 37.88 -17.91
CA TRP A 203 9.53 39.02 -18.11
C TRP A 203 10.50 39.22 -16.93
N VAL A 204 10.02 39.01 -15.69
CA VAL A 204 10.73 39.37 -14.44
C VAL A 204 11.77 38.34 -13.95
N LYS A 205 11.76 37.09 -14.43
CA LYS A 205 12.52 36.00 -13.77
C LYS A 205 14.05 36.18 -13.80
N GLU A 206 14.67 36.28 -12.62
CA GLU A 206 16.12 36.06 -12.36
C GLU A 206 16.41 34.57 -12.08
N ASP A 207 17.67 34.15 -12.22
CA ASP A 207 18.25 32.78 -12.22
C ASP A 207 17.98 31.86 -10.98
N GLY A 208 16.91 32.07 -10.22
CA GLY A 208 16.52 31.26 -9.06
C GLY A 208 15.65 30.03 -9.40
N ASP A 209 15.94 28.93 -8.70
CA ASP A 209 15.49 27.52 -8.84
C ASP A 209 13.96 27.24 -8.86
N ASP A 210 13.10 28.25 -8.87
CA ASP A 210 11.65 28.06 -8.75
C ASP A 210 10.97 27.82 -10.11
N THR A 211 11.34 26.71 -10.76
CA THR A 211 10.80 26.27 -12.07
C THR A 211 9.39 25.67 -11.98
N SER A 212 8.90 25.40 -10.77
CA SER A 212 7.70 24.58 -10.53
C SER A 212 6.36 25.30 -10.79
N ASN A 213 6.33 26.64 -10.70
CA ASN A 213 5.08 27.42 -10.72
C ASN A 213 4.69 27.89 -12.15
N ILE A 214 5.67 28.03 -13.04
CA ILE A 214 5.45 28.51 -14.41
C ILE A 214 4.84 27.43 -15.30
N GLU A 215 5.21 26.15 -15.13
CA GLU A 215 4.70 25.04 -15.96
C GLU A 215 3.16 24.84 -15.83
N SER A 216 2.56 25.24 -14.71
CA SER A 216 1.11 25.19 -14.49
C SER A 216 0.33 26.38 -15.07
N LYS A 217 0.97 27.55 -15.23
CA LYS A 217 0.29 28.79 -15.64
C LYS A 217 -0.34 28.73 -17.05
N PRO A 218 0.32 28.22 -18.12
CA PRO A 218 -0.29 28.21 -19.45
C PRO A 218 -1.56 27.37 -19.53
N ARG A 219 -1.63 26.24 -18.80
CA ARG A 219 -2.83 25.40 -18.78
C ARG A 219 -4.02 26.15 -18.17
N TYR A 220 -3.82 26.83 -17.05
CA TYR A 220 -4.82 27.68 -16.40
C TYR A 220 -5.32 28.80 -17.34
N LEU A 221 -4.40 29.54 -17.96
CA LEU A 221 -4.73 30.64 -18.88
C LEU A 221 -5.50 30.17 -20.10
N LEU A 222 -5.08 29.05 -20.69
CA LEU A 222 -5.77 28.46 -21.82
C LEU A 222 -7.23 28.11 -21.47
N CYS A 223 -7.50 27.69 -20.24
CA CYS A 223 -8.86 27.40 -19.79
C CYS A 223 -9.69 28.68 -19.62
N LEU A 224 -9.15 29.72 -19.00
CA LEU A 224 -9.82 31.02 -18.88
C LEU A 224 -10.25 31.57 -20.24
N VAL A 225 -9.32 31.55 -21.21
CA VAL A 225 -9.58 32.00 -22.59
C VAL A 225 -10.70 31.19 -23.24
N VAL A 226 -10.72 29.87 -23.04
CA VAL A 226 -11.77 28.99 -23.59
C VAL A 226 -13.13 29.22 -22.94
N ILE A 227 -13.19 29.50 -21.64
CA ILE A 227 -14.47 29.81 -20.94
C ILE A 227 -15.08 31.09 -21.50
N VAL A 228 -14.28 32.15 -21.63
CA VAL A 228 -14.71 33.41 -22.24
C VAL A 228 -15.18 33.20 -23.70
N GLU A 229 -14.49 32.37 -24.48
CA GLU A 229 -14.89 32.02 -25.85
C GLU A 229 -16.26 31.33 -25.91
N LEU A 230 -16.54 30.42 -24.95
CA LEU A 230 -17.81 29.70 -24.89
C LEU A 230 -18.98 30.60 -24.49
N GLU A 231 -18.77 31.51 -23.53
CA GLU A 231 -19.79 32.44 -23.10
C GLU A 231 -20.16 33.44 -24.20
N MET A 232 -19.14 33.98 -24.90
CA MET A 232 -19.37 34.82 -26.08
C MET A 232 -20.19 34.05 -27.11
N LYS A 233 -19.79 32.81 -27.42
CA LYS A 233 -20.52 31.95 -28.36
C LYS A 233 -21.98 31.75 -27.95
N LYS A 234 -22.28 31.59 -26.66
CA LYS A 234 -23.66 31.42 -26.15
C LYS A 234 -24.48 32.70 -26.33
N ILE A 235 -23.93 33.85 -25.97
CA ILE A 235 -24.58 35.17 -26.15
C ILE A 235 -24.89 35.38 -27.63
N PHE A 236 -23.90 35.17 -28.50
CA PHE A 236 -24.08 35.28 -29.95
C PHE A 236 -25.10 34.28 -30.50
N LEU A 237 -25.09 33.01 -30.07
CA LEU A 237 -26.10 32.02 -30.51
C LEU A 237 -27.52 32.38 -30.09
N CYS A 238 -27.71 33.00 -28.91
CA CYS A 238 -29.00 33.48 -28.45
C CYS A 238 -29.49 34.69 -29.25
N GLU A 239 -28.64 35.69 -29.48
CA GLU A 239 -28.98 36.91 -30.23
C GLU A 239 -29.08 36.66 -31.75
N LEU A 240 -28.30 35.74 -32.31
CA LEU A 240 -28.39 35.27 -33.70
C LEU A 240 -29.66 34.46 -33.99
N LYS A 241 -30.28 33.85 -32.96
CA LYS A 241 -31.60 33.20 -33.10
C LYS A 241 -32.75 34.22 -33.06
N ALA A 242 -32.57 35.35 -32.36
CA ALA A 242 -33.55 36.42 -32.27
C ALA A 242 -33.51 37.39 -33.47
N SER A 243 -32.32 37.61 -34.03
CA SER A 243 -32.12 38.39 -35.26
C SER A 243 -32.31 37.52 -36.50
N LYS A 244 -32.89 38.06 -37.59
CA LYS A 244 -33.01 37.38 -38.90
C LYS A 244 -31.65 37.19 -39.62
N PHE A 245 -30.56 37.04 -38.88
CA PHE A 245 -29.19 37.08 -39.37
C PHE A 245 -28.70 35.70 -39.81
N THR A 246 -29.30 35.15 -40.87
CA THR A 246 -28.68 34.05 -41.64
C THR A 246 -27.59 34.61 -42.53
N LEU A 247 -26.32 34.64 -42.08
CA LEU A 247 -25.12 34.53 -42.95
C LEU A 247 -23.73 34.50 -42.27
N SER A 248 -23.58 34.27 -40.96
CA SER A 248 -22.24 33.95 -40.42
C SER A 248 -21.97 32.44 -40.44
N ARG A 249 -21.17 31.98 -41.41
CA ARG A 249 -20.58 30.61 -41.42
C ARG A 249 -19.67 30.36 -40.20
N THR A 250 -19.26 31.40 -39.49
CA THR A 250 -18.24 31.37 -38.42
C THR A 250 -18.68 30.56 -37.19
N PHE A 251 -19.98 30.52 -36.90
CA PHE A 251 -20.55 29.81 -35.73
C PHE A 251 -21.45 28.61 -36.06
N LYS A 252 -21.93 28.46 -37.30
CA LYS A 252 -22.86 27.37 -37.68
C LYS A 252 -22.28 25.96 -37.55
N ASP A 253 -20.95 25.79 -37.67
CA ASP A 253 -20.32 24.45 -37.77
C ASP A 253 -19.28 24.12 -36.67
N LYS A 254 -19.07 24.98 -35.68
CA LYS A 254 -18.06 24.71 -34.64
C LYS A 254 -18.63 23.88 -33.49
N LYS A 255 -18.32 22.57 -33.49
CA LYS A 255 -18.41 21.68 -32.30
C LYS A 255 -17.65 22.30 -31.12
N LEU A 256 -18.04 21.99 -29.88
CA LEU A 256 -17.29 22.40 -28.68
C LEU A 256 -15.78 22.14 -28.87
N PRO A 257 -14.89 23.03 -28.39
CA PRO A 257 -13.44 22.83 -28.53
C PRO A 257 -13.03 21.43 -28.06
N LYS A 258 -12.31 20.69 -28.91
CA LYS A 258 -11.79 19.36 -28.52
C LYS A 258 -10.93 19.52 -27.27
N GLY A 259 -11.27 18.82 -26.19
CA GLY A 259 -10.55 18.88 -24.92
C GLY A 259 -11.10 19.85 -23.88
N LEU A 260 -12.27 20.47 -24.12
CA LEU A 260 -12.92 21.37 -23.15
C LEU A 260 -13.05 20.77 -21.75
N SER A 261 -13.54 19.53 -21.64
CA SER A 261 -13.74 18.88 -20.34
C SER A 261 -12.43 18.71 -19.56
N TYR A 262 -11.34 18.33 -20.23
CA TYR A 262 -10.02 18.22 -19.63
C TYR A 262 -9.51 19.59 -19.13
N GLN A 263 -9.72 20.63 -19.94
CA GLN A 263 -9.36 22.01 -19.59
C GLN A 263 -10.13 22.50 -18.36
N VAL A 264 -11.46 22.39 -18.38
CA VAL A 264 -12.31 22.78 -17.24
C VAL A 264 -11.93 21.98 -15.99
N HIS A 265 -11.64 20.69 -16.12
CA HIS A 265 -11.15 19.87 -15.01
C HIS A 265 -9.82 20.39 -14.45
N CYS A 266 -8.85 20.74 -15.29
CA CYS A 266 -7.57 21.30 -14.85
C CYS A 266 -7.76 22.60 -14.07
N LEU A 267 -8.69 23.45 -14.52
CA LEU A 267 -9.00 24.71 -13.87
C LEU A 267 -9.63 24.51 -12.50
N LEU A 268 -10.64 23.64 -12.39
CA LEU A 268 -11.28 23.35 -11.11
C LEU A 268 -10.31 22.74 -10.09
N VAL A 269 -9.39 21.88 -10.54
CA VAL A 269 -8.30 21.37 -9.69
C VAL A 269 -7.42 22.52 -9.19
N TYR A 270 -7.05 23.44 -10.07
CA TYR A 270 -6.26 24.61 -9.68
C TYR A 270 -7.00 25.52 -8.68
N LEU A 271 -8.30 25.78 -8.91
CA LEU A 271 -9.12 26.61 -8.02
C LEU A 271 -9.29 25.97 -6.64
N ARG A 272 -9.47 24.64 -6.58
CA ARG A 272 -9.53 23.89 -5.32
C ARG A 272 -8.22 23.98 -4.53
N ASP A 273 -7.09 23.88 -5.22
CA ASP A 273 -5.76 23.86 -4.57
C ASP A 273 -5.32 25.28 -4.11
N LYS A 274 -5.94 26.34 -4.63
CA LYS A 274 -5.82 27.71 -4.13
C LYS A 274 -6.76 27.87 -2.93
N ASN A 275 -6.26 27.64 -1.71
CA ASN A 275 -7.03 27.79 -0.48
C ASN A 275 -7.94 29.04 -0.50
N LEU A 276 -9.26 28.84 -0.35
CA LEU A 276 -10.27 29.90 -0.28
C LEU A 276 -10.29 30.59 1.11
N ASP A 277 -9.13 30.76 1.76
CA ASP A 277 -9.01 31.24 3.14
C ASP A 277 -9.47 32.71 3.32
N ASN A 278 -9.68 33.43 2.22
CA ASN A 278 -9.98 34.87 2.19
C ASN A 278 -11.46 35.23 1.97
N PHE A 279 -12.41 34.30 2.10
CA PHE A 279 -13.84 34.59 1.86
C PHE A 279 -14.54 35.33 3.01
N PRO A 280 -15.54 36.19 2.74
CA PRO A 280 -16.20 37.02 3.76
C PRO A 280 -16.96 36.22 4.82
N THR A 281 -17.51 35.06 4.42
CA THR A 281 -18.24 34.15 5.32
C THR A 281 -17.82 32.70 5.08
N ILE A 282 -17.79 31.91 6.16
CA ILE A 282 -17.57 30.45 6.12
C ILE A 282 -18.61 29.76 5.21
N PHE A 283 -19.81 30.34 5.10
CA PHE A 283 -20.90 29.82 4.30
C PHE A 283 -20.64 29.93 2.79
N SER A 284 -20.21 31.10 2.32
CA SER A 284 -19.95 31.37 0.90
C SER A 284 -18.73 30.60 0.37
N ALA A 285 -17.66 30.48 1.18
CA ALA A 285 -16.52 29.62 0.87
C ALA A 285 -16.95 28.16 0.65
N ARG A 286 -17.78 27.65 1.58
CA ARG A 286 -18.27 26.26 1.54
C ARG A 286 -19.16 25.97 0.34
N ASN A 287 -19.99 26.91 -0.11
CA ASN A 287 -20.84 26.73 -1.29
C ASN A 287 -20.01 26.62 -2.58
N ILE A 288 -18.94 27.42 -2.69
CA ILE A 288 -18.02 27.37 -3.83
C ILE A 288 -17.22 26.07 -3.82
N ASP A 289 -16.73 25.64 -2.66
CA ASP A 289 -16.08 24.33 -2.53
C ASP A 289 -17.01 23.19 -2.98
N MET A 290 -18.28 23.21 -2.55
CA MET A 290 -19.28 22.20 -2.94
C MET A 290 -19.55 22.19 -4.44
N ALA A 291 -19.55 23.38 -5.05
CA ALA A 291 -19.68 23.52 -6.49
C ALA A 291 -18.49 22.93 -7.24
N ILE A 292 -17.27 23.29 -6.84
CA ILE A 292 -16.03 22.84 -7.47
C ILE A 292 -15.94 21.32 -7.37
N GLU A 293 -16.18 20.73 -6.19
CA GLU A 293 -16.13 19.27 -6.01
C GLU A 293 -17.18 18.54 -6.86
N PHE A 294 -18.43 19.02 -6.90
CA PHE A 294 -19.46 18.40 -7.73
C PHE A 294 -19.08 18.42 -9.22
N LEU A 295 -18.54 19.54 -9.71
CA LEU A 295 -18.13 19.66 -11.11
C LEU A 295 -16.89 18.82 -11.43
N LEU A 296 -15.95 18.68 -10.48
CA LEU A 296 -14.82 17.75 -10.62
C LEU A 296 -15.29 16.30 -10.71
N VAL A 297 -16.26 15.89 -9.88
CA VAL A 297 -16.90 14.57 -9.98
C VAL A 297 -17.55 14.39 -11.36
N PHE A 298 -18.29 15.39 -11.84
CA PHE A 298 -18.95 15.34 -13.15
C PHE A 298 -17.95 15.20 -14.32
N LEU A 299 -16.86 15.98 -14.30
CA LEU A 299 -15.86 15.98 -15.37
C LEU A 299 -14.91 14.78 -15.30
N GLY A 300 -14.71 14.21 -14.11
CA GLY A 300 -13.97 12.96 -13.92
C GLY A 300 -14.75 11.74 -14.42
N ASP A 301 -16.09 11.81 -14.39
CA ASP A 301 -17.01 10.73 -14.73
C ASP A 301 -17.95 11.11 -15.89
N ILE A 302 -17.39 11.66 -16.98
CA ILE A 302 -18.20 12.18 -18.09
C ILE A 302 -19.17 11.09 -18.59
N PRO A 303 -20.50 11.34 -18.58
CA PRO A 303 -21.54 10.34 -18.86
C PRO A 303 -21.64 9.85 -20.32
N ASN A 304 -20.54 9.80 -21.07
CA ASN A 304 -20.51 9.54 -22.51
C ASN A 304 -21.30 8.28 -22.95
N HIS A 305 -21.52 7.34 -22.04
CA HIS A 305 -22.28 6.10 -22.28
C HIS A 305 -23.78 6.19 -21.94
N VAL A 306 -24.20 7.17 -21.13
CA VAL A 306 -25.60 7.36 -20.68
C VAL A 306 -26.28 8.51 -21.42
N ILE A 307 -25.52 9.54 -21.80
CA ILE A 307 -26.04 10.77 -22.39
C ILE A 307 -25.62 10.83 -23.87
N ASN A 308 -26.60 11.04 -24.77
CA ASN A 308 -26.32 11.19 -26.20
C ASN A 308 -25.41 12.41 -26.46
N GLY A 309 -24.65 12.38 -27.56
CA GLY A 309 -23.63 13.41 -27.83
C GLY A 309 -24.15 14.84 -27.85
N ASN A 310 -25.39 15.06 -28.31
CA ASN A 310 -25.99 16.41 -28.35
C ASN A 310 -26.37 16.92 -26.95
N ARG A 311 -27.01 16.08 -26.13
CA ARG A 311 -27.41 16.42 -24.76
C ARG A 311 -26.22 16.54 -23.82
N LEU A 312 -25.15 15.78 -24.07
CA LEU A 312 -23.89 15.94 -23.34
C LEU A 312 -23.27 17.30 -23.63
N ASN A 313 -23.30 17.75 -24.89
CA ASN A 313 -22.81 19.08 -25.26
C ASN A 313 -23.62 20.19 -24.56
N GLU A 314 -24.95 20.07 -24.50
CA GLU A 314 -25.80 21.00 -23.75
C GLU A 314 -25.45 21.05 -22.26
N ILE A 315 -25.17 19.89 -21.64
CA ILE A 315 -24.76 19.82 -20.23
C ILE A 315 -23.36 20.40 -20.03
N LEU A 316 -22.41 20.11 -20.92
CA LEU A 316 -21.05 20.67 -20.86
C LEU A 316 -21.06 22.20 -21.05
N GLU A 317 -21.98 22.73 -21.85
CA GLU A 317 -22.20 24.18 -21.96
C GLU A 317 -22.70 24.78 -20.63
N LYS A 318 -23.64 24.11 -19.94
CA LYS A 318 -24.08 24.52 -18.60
C LYS A 318 -22.96 24.46 -17.56
N VAL A 319 -22.13 23.43 -17.62
CA VAL A 319 -20.93 23.31 -16.75
C VAL A 319 -19.96 24.44 -17.04
N GLY A 320 -19.72 24.79 -18.31
CA GLY A 320 -18.88 25.93 -18.69
C GLY A 320 -19.36 27.24 -18.07
N VAL A 321 -20.68 27.50 -18.12
CA VAL A 321 -21.31 28.68 -17.50
C VAL A 321 -21.14 28.66 -15.98
N LEU A 322 -21.37 27.52 -15.32
CA LEU A 322 -21.18 27.38 -13.88
C LEU A 322 -19.74 27.67 -13.45
N VAL A 323 -18.75 27.19 -14.20
CA VAL A 323 -17.33 27.48 -13.91
C VAL A 323 -17.02 28.96 -14.13
N GLY A 324 -17.61 29.59 -15.15
CA GLY A 324 -17.55 31.04 -15.34
C GLY A 324 -18.12 31.82 -14.14
N ASP A 325 -19.26 31.39 -13.61
CA ASP A 325 -19.88 31.99 -12.44
C ASP A 325 -19.03 31.78 -11.17
N ILE A 326 -18.43 30.60 -10.96
CA ILE A 326 -17.49 30.34 -9.85
C ILE A 326 -16.29 31.29 -9.92
N LEU A 327 -15.67 31.43 -11.10
CA LEU A 327 -14.53 32.33 -11.29
C LEU A 327 -14.90 33.77 -10.99
N TYR A 328 -16.05 34.23 -11.49
CA TYR A 328 -16.54 35.59 -11.27
C TYR A 328 -16.71 35.88 -9.76
N VAL A 329 -17.29 34.95 -9.00
CA VAL A 329 -17.46 35.11 -7.55
C VAL A 329 -16.12 35.10 -6.80
N ILE A 330 -15.20 34.19 -7.14
CA ILE A 330 -13.84 34.16 -6.56
C ILE A 330 -13.09 35.46 -6.84
N GLN A 331 -13.26 36.00 -8.05
CA GLN A 331 -12.57 37.21 -8.48
C GLN A 331 -13.14 38.49 -7.86
N MET A 332 -14.47 38.60 -7.73
CA MET A 332 -15.11 39.70 -7.00
C MET A 332 -14.50 39.85 -5.60
N GLN A 333 -14.16 38.74 -4.94
CA GLN A 333 -13.46 38.77 -3.65
C GLN A 333 -11.99 39.22 -3.74
N LEU A 334 -11.23 38.76 -4.74
CA LEU A 334 -9.82 39.14 -4.91
C LEU A 334 -9.63 40.62 -5.25
N LEU A 335 -10.57 41.22 -5.97
CA LEU A 335 -10.56 42.65 -6.33
C LEU A 335 -11.14 43.55 -5.24
N SER A 336 -12.03 43.04 -4.36
CA SER A 336 -12.67 43.80 -3.28
C SER A 336 -11.76 44.07 -2.06
N GLY A 337 -10.43 44.01 -2.23
CA GLY A 337 -9.44 44.29 -1.18
C GLY A 337 -9.47 45.71 -0.60
N SER A 338 -10.44 46.56 -0.98
CA SER A 338 -10.65 47.88 -0.40
C SER A 338 -12.13 48.22 -0.16
N THR A 339 -12.55 48.14 1.11
CA THR A 339 -13.40 49.14 1.79
C THR A 339 -14.91 49.32 1.46
N ILE A 340 -15.68 48.34 0.97
CA ILE A 340 -17.16 48.51 0.87
C ILE A 340 -17.96 47.29 1.40
N LYS A 341 -18.90 47.53 2.33
CA LYS A 341 -19.82 46.51 2.91
C LYS A 341 -20.85 45.95 1.92
N ASP A 342 -21.16 46.67 0.84
CA ASP A 342 -22.13 46.28 -0.20
C ASP A 342 -21.67 45.04 -1.00
N ASP A 343 -20.37 44.84 -1.17
CA ASP A 343 -19.83 43.78 -2.03
C ASP A 343 -19.90 42.38 -1.38
N ALA A 344 -19.84 42.30 -0.04
CA ALA A 344 -20.01 41.03 0.67
C ALA A 344 -21.42 40.44 0.48
N SER A 345 -22.45 41.29 0.49
CA SER A 345 -23.84 40.86 0.27
C SER A 345 -24.11 40.37 -1.16
N LYS A 346 -23.44 40.97 -2.16
CA LYS A 346 -23.48 40.54 -3.56
C LYS A 346 -22.76 39.21 -3.75
N ILE A 347 -21.63 38.98 -3.06
CA ILE A 347 -20.92 37.70 -3.06
C ILE A 347 -21.79 36.59 -2.46
N ASP A 348 -22.41 36.85 -1.31
CA ASP A 348 -23.31 35.88 -0.67
C ASP A 348 -24.51 35.52 -1.58
N LEU A 349 -25.17 36.51 -2.19
CA LEU A 349 -26.25 36.29 -3.16
C LEU A 349 -25.76 35.50 -4.40
N GLY A 350 -24.57 35.82 -4.92
CA GLY A 350 -23.94 35.12 -6.03
C GLY A 350 -23.66 33.65 -5.72
N THR A 351 -23.21 33.32 -4.50
CA THR A 351 -23.01 31.91 -4.09
C THR A 351 -24.30 31.13 -3.91
N ILE A 352 -25.40 31.78 -3.50
CA ILE A 352 -26.73 31.15 -3.40
C ILE A 352 -27.24 30.80 -4.80
N GLN A 353 -27.19 31.76 -5.74
CA GLN A 353 -27.60 31.53 -7.13
C GLN A 353 -26.75 30.44 -7.80
N LEU A 354 -25.46 30.35 -7.47
CA LEU A 354 -24.58 29.29 -7.94
C LEU A 354 -25.09 27.90 -7.49
N LEU A 355 -25.45 27.77 -6.21
CA LEU A 355 -25.94 26.53 -5.64
C LEU A 355 -27.26 26.08 -6.29
N GLU A 356 -28.17 27.02 -6.55
CA GLU A 356 -29.43 26.74 -7.27
C GLU A 356 -29.18 26.19 -8.68
N LYS A 357 -28.25 26.79 -9.43
CA LYS A 357 -27.86 26.30 -10.77
C LYS A 357 -27.24 24.91 -10.71
N ILE A 358 -26.50 24.59 -9.65
CA ILE A 358 -25.94 23.25 -9.41
C ILE A 358 -27.03 22.24 -9.10
N GLU A 359 -28.02 22.60 -8.27
CA GLU A 359 -29.16 21.73 -7.99
C GLU A 359 -30.02 21.47 -9.24
N ASP A 360 -30.22 22.46 -10.11
CA ASP A 360 -30.86 22.25 -11.43
C ASP A 360 -30.06 21.25 -12.29
N LEU A 361 -28.73 21.40 -12.32
CA LEU A 361 -27.85 20.47 -13.03
C LEU A 361 -27.95 19.05 -12.45
N LYS A 362 -27.95 18.90 -11.12
CA LYS A 362 -28.15 17.60 -10.43
C LYS A 362 -29.50 16.98 -10.80
N ALA A 363 -30.59 17.74 -10.77
CA ALA A 363 -31.92 17.25 -11.10
C ALA A 363 -32.02 16.77 -12.56
N GLN A 364 -31.36 17.46 -13.49
CA GLN A 364 -31.30 17.03 -14.90
C GLN A 364 -30.50 15.73 -15.08
N LEU A 365 -29.37 15.60 -14.38
CA LEU A 365 -28.58 14.37 -14.37
C LEU A 365 -29.38 13.21 -13.74
N GLU A 366 -30.02 13.45 -12.60
CA GLU A 366 -30.86 12.45 -11.93
C GLU A 366 -31.95 11.90 -12.87
N ARG A 367 -32.59 12.76 -13.69
CA ARG A 367 -33.54 12.30 -14.72
C ARG A 367 -32.91 11.39 -15.77
N CYS A 368 -31.66 11.64 -16.17
CA CYS A 368 -30.93 10.77 -17.09
C CYS A 368 -30.68 9.39 -16.46
N TYR A 369 -30.22 9.35 -15.21
CA TYR A 369 -29.86 8.12 -14.51
C TYR A 369 -31.06 7.33 -13.98
N LYS A 370 -32.22 7.95 -13.73
CA LYS A 370 -33.47 7.27 -13.32
C LYS A 370 -33.97 6.23 -14.32
N SER A 371 -33.57 6.31 -15.59
CA SER A 371 -33.92 5.33 -16.62
C SER A 371 -33.14 4.01 -16.51
N LEU A 372 -32.05 3.99 -15.74
CA LEU A 372 -31.20 2.81 -15.57
C LEU A 372 -31.77 1.89 -14.48
N LYS A 373 -31.89 0.60 -14.79
CA LYS A 373 -32.28 -0.40 -13.79
C LYS A 373 -31.08 -0.71 -12.90
N TYR A 374 -31.17 -0.33 -11.63
CA TYR A 374 -30.28 -0.86 -10.60
C TYR A 374 -30.56 -2.36 -10.42
N ARG A 375 -29.51 -3.18 -10.52
CA ARG A 375 -29.56 -4.58 -10.12
C ARG A 375 -28.53 -4.75 -9.01
N PRO A 376 -28.94 -5.09 -7.78
CA PRO A 376 -28.00 -5.38 -6.71
C PRO A 376 -27.04 -6.49 -7.16
N SER A 377 -25.75 -6.28 -6.95
CA SER A 377 -24.75 -7.32 -7.07
C SER A 377 -24.95 -8.34 -5.95
N GLN A 378 -24.39 -9.53 -6.14
CA GLN A 378 -24.36 -10.54 -5.11
C GLN A 378 -23.00 -10.46 -4.43
N PHE A 379 -22.84 -9.52 -3.49
CA PHE A 379 -21.65 -9.45 -2.66
C PHE A 379 -21.64 -10.56 -1.61
N PRO A 380 -20.44 -10.93 -1.10
CA PRO A 380 -20.32 -11.86 0.01
C PRO A 380 -21.08 -11.38 1.24
N THR A 381 -21.56 -12.31 2.04
CA THR A 381 -22.15 -12.05 3.37
C THR A 381 -21.25 -12.54 4.51
N VAL A 382 -20.00 -12.89 4.14
CA VAL A 382 -18.96 -13.38 5.04
C VAL A 382 -18.57 -12.27 6.01
N GLY A 383 -18.60 -12.56 7.31
CA GLY A 383 -18.38 -11.59 8.39
C GLY A 383 -19.67 -11.18 9.10
N GLY A 384 -20.84 -11.46 8.53
CA GLY A 384 -22.11 -11.28 9.24
C GLY A 384 -22.28 -9.84 9.75
N LEU A 385 -22.67 -9.71 11.02
CA LEU A 385 -22.83 -8.41 11.68
C LEU A 385 -21.52 -7.66 11.89
N SER A 386 -20.36 -8.34 11.89
CA SER A 386 -19.07 -7.67 12.12
C SER A 386 -18.71 -6.70 10.99
N PHE A 387 -19.16 -6.97 9.76
CA PHE A 387 -19.00 -6.06 8.64
C PHE A 387 -19.87 -4.81 8.79
N LEU A 388 -21.12 -4.96 9.26
CA LEU A 388 -22.01 -3.83 9.54
C LEU A 388 -21.41 -2.89 10.60
N ASP A 389 -20.83 -3.44 11.67
CA ASP A 389 -20.14 -2.64 12.69
C ASP A 389 -18.97 -1.84 12.08
N SER A 390 -18.20 -2.45 11.16
CA SER A 390 -17.11 -1.77 10.44
C SER A 390 -17.61 -0.67 9.52
N LEU A 391 -18.69 -0.92 8.76
CA LEU A 391 -19.30 0.08 7.89
C LEU A 391 -19.86 1.24 8.72
N LEU A 392 -20.58 0.96 9.81
CA LEU A 392 -21.12 1.98 10.71
C LEU A 392 -20.02 2.87 11.28
N ARG A 393 -18.86 2.31 11.65
CA ARG A 393 -17.71 3.12 12.08
C ARG A 393 -17.24 4.06 10.97
N LYS A 394 -17.09 3.54 9.75
CA LYS A 394 -16.72 4.35 8.57
C LYS A 394 -17.72 5.48 8.31
N LEU A 395 -19.02 5.18 8.33
CA LEU A 395 -20.08 6.19 8.18
C LEU A 395 -20.00 7.25 9.28
N ASN A 396 -19.78 6.85 10.53
CA ASN A 396 -19.61 7.77 11.66
C ASN A 396 -18.35 8.64 11.56
N GLU A 397 -17.23 8.09 11.08
CA GLU A 397 -16.02 8.87 10.79
C GLU A 397 -16.28 9.90 9.68
N MET A 398 -17.00 9.52 8.62
CA MET A 398 -17.40 10.44 7.55
C MET A 398 -18.36 11.54 8.04
N LEU A 399 -19.26 11.25 8.97
CA LEU A 399 -20.16 12.26 9.57
C LEU A 399 -19.41 13.31 10.40
N LYS A 400 -18.29 12.91 11.03
CA LYS A 400 -17.38 13.80 11.79
C LYS A 400 -16.44 14.60 10.89
N SER A 401 -16.16 14.09 9.69
CA SER A 401 -15.28 14.71 8.71
C SER A 401 -15.87 16.03 8.16
N LYS A 402 -14.99 16.97 7.83
CA LYS A 402 -15.32 18.29 7.28
C LYS A 402 -15.02 18.41 5.78
N THR A 403 -14.75 17.31 5.07
CA THR A 403 -14.40 17.41 3.64
C THR A 403 -15.62 17.78 2.79
N CYS A 404 -15.35 18.41 1.65
CA CYS A 404 -16.39 18.94 0.79
C CYS A 404 -17.25 17.84 0.10
N LEU A 405 -16.63 16.73 -0.32
CA LEU A 405 -17.32 15.54 -0.85
C LEU A 405 -18.23 14.88 0.20
N ASP A 406 -17.87 14.94 1.49
CA ASP A 406 -18.74 14.42 2.55
C ASP A 406 -20.06 15.18 2.62
N PHE A 407 -20.10 16.47 2.28
CA PHE A 407 -21.35 17.24 2.29
C PHE A 407 -22.34 16.79 1.21
N ILE A 408 -21.86 16.43 0.02
CA ILE A 408 -22.71 15.87 -1.04
C ILE A 408 -23.29 14.51 -0.62
N LEU A 409 -22.49 13.69 0.06
CA LEU A 409 -22.90 12.36 0.53
C LEU A 409 -23.70 12.38 1.85
N LYS A 410 -23.58 13.46 2.65
CA LYS A 410 -24.10 13.54 4.02
C LYS A 410 -25.57 13.14 4.15
N PRO A 411 -26.50 13.62 3.29
CA PRO A 411 -27.92 13.24 3.39
C PRO A 411 -28.14 11.73 3.24
N HIS A 412 -27.36 11.07 2.37
CA HIS A 412 -27.42 9.63 2.19
C HIS A 412 -26.78 8.88 3.36
N ILE A 413 -25.62 9.33 3.83
CA ILE A 413 -24.88 8.70 4.94
C ILE A 413 -25.69 8.72 6.24
N VAL A 414 -26.35 9.84 6.57
CA VAL A 414 -27.19 9.95 7.80
C VAL A 414 -28.31 8.90 7.79
N ILE A 415 -28.95 8.67 6.65
CA ILE A 415 -30.02 7.69 6.55
C ILE A 415 -29.46 6.27 6.62
N LEU A 416 -28.38 5.97 5.89
CA LEU A 416 -27.74 4.64 5.93
C LEU A 416 -27.28 4.29 7.34
N GLU A 417 -26.62 5.21 8.03
CA GLU A 417 -26.15 5.02 9.40
C GLU A 417 -27.32 4.68 10.34
N LYS A 418 -28.39 5.48 10.30
CA LYS A 418 -29.60 5.25 11.10
C LYS A 418 -30.22 3.88 10.83
N GLU A 419 -30.45 3.52 9.57
CA GLU A 419 -31.13 2.27 9.22
C GLU A 419 -30.26 1.04 9.53
N PHE A 420 -28.95 1.08 9.22
CA PHE A 420 -28.05 -0.02 9.54
C PHE A 420 -27.83 -0.17 11.05
N ALA A 421 -27.74 0.93 11.80
CA ALA A 421 -27.61 0.87 13.27
C ALA A 421 -28.84 0.22 13.91
N ASN A 422 -30.03 0.61 13.46
CA ASN A 422 -31.29 0.00 13.90
C ASN A 422 -31.31 -1.51 13.61
N LEU A 423 -31.11 -1.89 12.35
CA LEU A 423 -31.11 -3.30 11.92
C LEU A 423 -30.05 -4.14 12.65
N THR A 424 -28.84 -3.60 12.83
CA THR A 424 -27.76 -4.29 13.56
C THR A 424 -28.14 -4.56 15.01
N SER A 425 -28.80 -3.62 15.68
CA SER A 425 -29.28 -3.80 17.05
C SER A 425 -30.34 -4.90 17.16
N VAL A 426 -31.32 -4.90 16.24
CA VAL A 426 -32.42 -5.88 16.20
C VAL A 426 -31.89 -7.28 15.92
N PHE A 427 -31.02 -7.45 14.91
CA PHE A 427 -30.42 -8.75 14.60
C PHE A 427 -29.59 -9.31 15.76
N ARG A 428 -28.91 -8.45 16.54
CA ARG A 428 -28.13 -8.89 17.70
C ARG A 428 -29.00 -9.37 18.85
N ASP A 429 -30.16 -8.76 19.06
CA ASP A 429 -31.11 -9.21 20.08
C ASP A 429 -31.82 -10.50 19.67
N ILE A 430 -32.07 -10.70 18.37
CA ILE A 430 -32.67 -11.94 17.86
C ILE A 430 -31.70 -13.13 17.93
N ALA A 431 -30.41 -12.89 17.67
CA ALA A 431 -29.38 -13.93 17.79
C ALA A 431 -29.28 -14.55 19.20
N LYS A 432 -29.84 -13.89 20.23
CA LYS A 432 -29.90 -14.40 21.60
C LYS A 432 -31.14 -15.28 21.88
N VAL A 433 -32.18 -15.21 21.04
CA VAL A 433 -33.51 -15.73 21.37
C VAL A 433 -33.92 -16.98 20.57
N GLN A 434 -33.42 -17.24 19.34
CA GLN A 434 -33.81 -18.45 18.60
C GLN A 434 -32.91 -18.80 17.39
N HIS A 435 -32.89 -20.09 17.02
CA HIS A 435 -32.16 -20.66 15.88
C HIS A 435 -33.02 -20.88 14.60
N GLU A 436 -34.33 -20.60 14.60
CA GLU A 436 -35.28 -21.27 13.70
C GLU A 436 -36.06 -20.40 12.68
N HIS A 437 -35.88 -19.06 12.62
CA HIS A 437 -36.55 -18.25 11.59
C HIS A 437 -35.70 -18.07 10.32
N GLU A 438 -35.94 -18.92 9.31
CA GLU A 438 -35.26 -18.88 8.01
C GLU A 438 -35.44 -17.53 7.28
N ASN A 439 -36.63 -16.93 7.35
CA ASN A 439 -36.92 -15.61 6.78
C ASN A 439 -36.03 -14.49 7.37
N LEU A 440 -35.72 -14.55 8.67
CA LEU A 440 -34.93 -13.51 9.32
C LEU A 440 -33.44 -13.61 8.99
N LYS A 441 -32.94 -14.84 8.81
CA LYS A 441 -31.59 -15.09 8.28
C LYS A 441 -31.46 -14.56 6.85
N ASP A 442 -32.51 -14.69 6.03
CA ASP A 442 -32.52 -14.11 4.68
C ASP A 442 -32.51 -12.57 4.71
N LEU A 443 -33.34 -11.94 5.54
CA LEU A 443 -33.33 -10.48 5.70
C LEU A 443 -31.98 -9.96 6.19
N GLN A 444 -31.36 -10.63 7.17
CA GLN A 444 -30.01 -10.30 7.63
C GLN A 444 -28.99 -10.40 6.50
N ARG A 445 -29.05 -11.49 5.70
CA ARG A 445 -28.18 -11.69 4.54
C ARG A 445 -28.36 -10.56 3.51
N ARG A 446 -29.59 -10.17 3.20
CA ARG A 446 -29.91 -9.06 2.31
C ARG A 446 -29.39 -7.72 2.84
N THR A 447 -29.54 -7.45 4.13
CA THR A 447 -28.99 -6.25 4.78
C THR A 447 -27.46 -6.18 4.64
N ILE A 448 -26.76 -7.29 4.87
CA ILE A 448 -25.29 -7.34 4.74
C ILE A 448 -24.87 -7.11 3.28
N ASN A 449 -25.58 -7.72 2.32
CA ASN A 449 -25.31 -7.49 0.90
C ASN A 449 -25.47 -6.00 0.52
N LEU A 450 -26.56 -5.37 0.95
CA LEU A 450 -26.79 -3.94 0.73
C LEU A 450 -25.77 -3.04 1.43
N ALA A 451 -25.21 -3.48 2.56
CA ALA A 451 -24.12 -2.78 3.22
C ALA A 451 -22.83 -2.82 2.39
N TYR A 452 -22.50 -3.95 1.76
CA TYR A 452 -21.35 -4.04 0.85
C TYR A 452 -21.56 -3.16 -0.39
N GLU A 453 -22.76 -3.19 -0.97
CA GLU A 453 -23.17 -2.30 -2.06
C GLU A 453 -22.99 -0.83 -1.68
N ALA A 454 -23.45 -0.44 -0.48
CA ALA A 454 -23.31 0.91 0.04
C ALA A 454 -21.84 1.30 0.20
N GLU A 455 -20.99 0.42 0.75
CA GLU A 455 -19.56 0.68 0.89
C GLU A 455 -18.89 0.89 -0.46
N VAL A 456 -19.21 0.05 -1.45
CA VAL A 456 -18.69 0.16 -2.82
C VAL A 456 -19.16 1.45 -3.48
N ALA A 457 -20.43 1.79 -3.34
CA ALA A 457 -20.97 3.02 -3.89
C ALA A 457 -20.29 4.26 -3.30
N ILE A 458 -20.12 4.30 -1.98
CA ILE A 458 -19.42 5.39 -1.29
C ILE A 458 -17.96 5.47 -1.77
N ASP A 459 -17.25 4.35 -1.80
CA ASP A 459 -15.84 4.35 -2.21
C ASP A 459 -15.65 4.73 -3.68
N SER A 460 -16.56 4.33 -4.56
CA SER A 460 -16.59 4.74 -5.96
C SER A 460 -16.81 6.22 -6.14
N ILE A 461 -17.68 6.83 -5.33
CA ILE A 461 -17.89 8.28 -5.35
C ILE A 461 -16.62 9.00 -4.88
N LEU A 462 -16.03 8.56 -3.77
CA LEU A 462 -14.79 9.13 -3.23
C LEU A 462 -13.62 9.00 -4.22
N ALA A 463 -13.53 7.87 -4.94
CA ALA A 463 -12.48 7.61 -5.93
C ALA A 463 -12.79 8.19 -7.34
N GLN A 464 -13.90 8.92 -7.50
CA GLN A 464 -14.36 9.48 -8.77
C GLN A 464 -14.41 8.42 -9.88
N CYS A 465 -15.01 7.26 -9.58
CA CYS A 465 -15.11 6.11 -10.47
C CYS A 465 -16.59 5.73 -10.65
N ASN A 466 -17.18 6.07 -11.80
CA ASN A 466 -18.63 5.95 -12.03
C ASN A 466 -19.48 6.66 -10.95
N ALA A 467 -18.90 7.69 -10.34
CA ALA A 467 -19.46 8.39 -9.18
C ALA A 467 -20.88 8.90 -9.41
N LEU A 468 -21.21 9.40 -10.61
CA LEU A 468 -22.56 9.90 -10.91
C LEU A 468 -23.59 8.76 -10.93
N TRP A 469 -23.20 7.58 -11.44
CA TRP A 469 -24.06 6.40 -11.41
C TRP A 469 -24.36 5.97 -9.97
N TYR A 470 -23.34 5.92 -9.11
CA TYR A 470 -23.56 5.54 -7.71
C TYR A 470 -24.37 6.57 -6.94
N LEU A 471 -24.12 7.86 -7.17
CA LEU A 471 -24.78 8.95 -6.46
C LEU A 471 -26.28 9.04 -6.81
N PHE A 472 -26.64 8.95 -8.10
CA PHE A 472 -28.01 9.17 -8.56
C PHE A 472 -28.84 7.90 -8.80
N CYS A 473 -28.20 6.72 -8.93
CA CYS A 473 -28.89 5.46 -9.19
C CYS A 473 -28.73 4.45 -8.03
N SER A 474 -27.48 4.11 -7.68
CA SER A 474 -27.20 3.04 -6.71
C SER A 474 -27.60 3.39 -5.27
N LEU A 475 -27.03 4.45 -4.69
CA LEU A 475 -27.32 4.85 -3.31
C LEU A 475 -28.82 5.09 -3.03
N PRO A 476 -29.57 5.81 -3.90
CA PRO A 476 -31.01 5.96 -3.71
C PRO A 476 -31.79 4.64 -3.75
N ALA A 477 -31.39 3.69 -4.60
CA ALA A 477 -32.01 2.37 -4.66
C ALA A 477 -31.72 1.55 -3.40
N ILE A 478 -30.47 1.53 -2.95
CA ILE A 478 -30.05 0.89 -1.69
C ILE A 478 -30.82 1.47 -0.51
N LEU A 479 -30.94 2.80 -0.43
CA LEU A 479 -31.68 3.50 0.60
C LEU A 479 -33.17 3.14 0.61
N LYS A 480 -33.78 2.95 -0.56
CA LYS A 480 -35.18 2.52 -0.67
C LYS A 480 -35.35 1.09 -0.15
N GLU A 481 -34.45 0.18 -0.54
CA GLU A 481 -34.54 -1.22 -0.14
C GLU A 481 -34.23 -1.44 1.34
N ILE A 482 -33.23 -0.74 1.89
CA ILE A 482 -32.91 -0.87 3.32
C ILE A 482 -34.02 -0.35 4.22
N LYS A 483 -34.72 0.73 3.83
CA LYS A 483 -35.92 1.21 4.54
C LYS A 483 -37.05 0.19 4.51
N HIS A 484 -37.22 -0.50 3.38
CA HIS A 484 -38.22 -1.56 3.27
C HIS A 484 -37.90 -2.74 4.19
N ILE A 485 -36.64 -3.21 4.20
CA ILE A 485 -36.18 -4.26 5.12
C ILE A 485 -36.32 -3.83 6.58
N SER A 486 -35.95 -2.59 6.91
CA SER A 486 -36.10 -2.01 8.24
C SER A 486 -37.56 -2.02 8.71
N ALA A 487 -38.50 -1.66 7.84
CA ALA A 487 -39.93 -1.74 8.14
C ALA A 487 -40.41 -3.19 8.33
N GLU A 488 -40.00 -4.12 7.46
CA GLU A 488 -40.36 -5.55 7.53
C GLU A 488 -39.87 -6.20 8.84
N VAL A 489 -38.59 -5.99 9.19
CA VAL A 489 -37.98 -6.47 10.43
C VAL A 489 -38.69 -5.86 11.66
N THR A 490 -39.04 -4.58 11.61
CA THR A 490 -39.75 -3.90 12.71
C THR A 490 -41.16 -4.48 12.93
N MET A 491 -41.90 -4.75 11.84
CA MET A 491 -43.22 -5.39 11.93
C MET A 491 -43.12 -6.79 12.55
N MET A 492 -42.22 -7.64 12.04
CA MET A 492 -42.00 -8.98 12.57
C MET A 492 -41.59 -8.96 14.05
N TRP A 493 -40.78 -7.99 14.46
CA TRP A 493 -40.36 -7.86 15.85
C TRP A 493 -41.50 -7.40 16.77
N SER A 494 -42.37 -6.52 16.28
CA SER A 494 -43.53 -6.03 17.03
C SER A 494 -44.59 -7.12 17.28
N GLU A 495 -44.76 -8.07 16.37
CA GLU A 495 -45.69 -9.20 16.51
C GLU A 495 -45.19 -10.29 17.49
N ASN A 496 -43.88 -10.42 17.67
CA ASN A 496 -43.24 -11.44 18.51
C ASN A 496 -42.96 -11.00 19.96
N LEU A 497 -43.44 -9.82 20.38
CA LEU A 497 -43.20 -9.24 21.71
C LEU A 497 -43.82 -10.02 22.90
N ALA A 498 -44.57 -11.10 22.66
CA ALA A 498 -45.25 -11.87 23.71
C ALA A 498 -44.34 -12.77 24.57
N PHE A 499 -43.04 -12.88 24.28
CA PHE A 499 -42.08 -13.64 25.10
C PHE A 499 -40.81 -12.84 25.39
N LYS A 500 -40.86 -12.00 26.43
CA LYS A 500 -39.64 -11.36 26.97
C LYS A 500 -39.50 -11.64 28.46
N SER A 501 -38.82 -12.74 28.79
CA SER A 501 -38.11 -12.87 30.07
C SER A 501 -36.92 -13.80 29.90
N CYS A 502 -35.72 -13.24 29.71
CA CYS A 502 -34.53 -13.81 30.34
C CYS A 502 -33.43 -12.76 30.46
N SER A 503 -32.81 -12.77 31.64
CA SER A 503 -31.82 -11.83 32.14
C SER A 503 -30.58 -11.69 31.25
N THR A 504 -30.12 -10.46 31.15
CA THR A 504 -28.83 -10.03 30.58
C THR A 504 -27.65 -10.80 31.17
N VAL A 505 -26.94 -11.56 30.32
CA VAL A 505 -25.49 -11.78 30.46
C VAL A 505 -24.83 -10.93 29.39
N GLU A 506 -24.03 -9.95 29.81
CA GLU A 506 -23.22 -9.12 28.91
C GLU A 506 -22.30 -10.00 28.04
N PRO A 507 -21.97 -9.59 26.80
CA PRO A 507 -20.88 -10.21 26.06
C PRO A 507 -19.61 -10.04 26.90
N SER A 508 -18.98 -11.15 27.29
CA SER A 508 -17.80 -11.12 28.15
C SER A 508 -16.76 -10.14 27.60
N LYS A 509 -16.38 -9.15 28.41
CA LYS A 509 -15.19 -8.34 28.17
C LYS A 509 -14.02 -9.29 27.88
N HIS A 510 -13.38 -9.14 26.73
CA HIS A 510 -12.20 -9.90 26.32
C HIS A 510 -11.07 -9.71 27.36
N MET A 511 -11.08 -10.54 28.39
CA MET A 511 -9.93 -10.78 29.23
C MET A 511 -8.95 -11.62 28.41
N PRO A 512 -7.68 -11.22 28.28
CA PRO A 512 -6.68 -12.09 27.69
C PRO A 512 -6.52 -13.24 28.67
N THR A 513 -7.11 -14.40 28.35
CA THR A 513 -6.77 -15.65 29.01
C THR A 513 -5.25 -15.76 29.02
N GLN A 514 -4.65 -15.87 30.20
CA GLN A 514 -3.22 -16.14 30.34
C GLN A 514 -2.91 -17.43 29.58
N HIS A 515 -2.45 -17.29 28.34
CA HIS A 515 -2.10 -18.40 27.50
C HIS A 515 -0.81 -19.00 28.06
N ARG A 516 -0.96 -20.06 28.88
CA ARG A 516 0.17 -20.88 29.32
C ARG A 516 0.97 -21.32 28.09
N ASN A 517 2.28 -21.20 28.21
CA ASN A 517 3.27 -21.58 27.20
C ASN A 517 2.93 -22.95 26.63
N LEU A 518 2.43 -22.99 25.39
CA LEU A 518 2.28 -24.22 24.61
C LEU A 518 3.68 -24.64 24.10
N MET A 519 4.57 -24.99 25.03
CA MET A 519 5.82 -25.67 24.73
C MET A 519 5.53 -27.15 24.64
N ASN A 520 5.66 -27.70 23.43
CA ASN A 520 6.41 -28.91 23.09
C ASN A 520 5.93 -29.46 21.75
N GLY A 521 6.85 -30.12 21.05
CA GLY A 521 6.61 -30.72 19.74
C GLY A 521 5.33 -31.54 19.71
N GLU A 522 4.68 -31.57 18.55
CA GLU A 522 3.46 -32.35 18.34
C GLU A 522 3.74 -33.84 18.59
N GLU A 523 3.56 -34.27 19.83
CA GLU A 523 3.70 -35.67 20.21
C GLU A 523 2.51 -36.42 19.60
N ILE A 524 2.83 -37.15 18.52
CA ILE A 524 1.91 -37.95 17.70
C ILE A 524 1.30 -39.06 18.55
N VAL A 525 -0.03 -39.21 18.44
CA VAL A 525 -0.79 -40.30 19.07
C VAL A 525 -1.05 -41.37 18.02
N GLY A 526 -0.68 -42.61 18.32
CA GLY A 526 -0.83 -43.76 17.43
C GLY A 526 0.34 -43.90 16.43
N PHE A 527 0.24 -44.92 15.56
CA PHE A 527 1.22 -45.27 14.53
C PHE A 527 2.58 -45.76 15.02
N ASP A 528 2.78 -46.03 16.30
CA ASP A 528 4.11 -46.41 16.83
C ASP A 528 4.63 -47.72 16.22
N ASN A 529 3.74 -48.67 15.95
CA ASN A 529 4.09 -49.92 15.25
C ASN A 529 4.38 -49.69 13.77
N ASP A 530 3.59 -48.85 13.10
CA ASP A 530 3.79 -48.46 11.69
C ASP A 530 5.13 -47.76 11.50
N MET A 531 5.46 -46.81 12.38
CA MET A 531 6.75 -46.12 12.38
C MET A 531 7.90 -47.10 12.54
N LYS A 532 7.81 -48.09 13.45
CA LYS A 532 8.83 -49.14 13.58
C LYS A 532 8.98 -49.96 12.30
N ARG A 533 7.89 -50.24 11.57
CA ARG A 533 7.95 -50.94 10.27
C ARG A 533 8.62 -50.08 9.20
N ILE A 534 8.24 -48.80 9.08
CA ILE A 534 8.84 -47.90 8.09
C ILE A 534 10.32 -47.64 8.38
N ILE A 535 10.73 -47.52 9.65
CA ILE A 535 12.16 -47.46 10.02
C ILE A 535 12.91 -48.70 9.53
N ARG A 536 12.30 -49.90 9.61
CA ARG A 536 12.92 -51.12 9.07
C ARG A 536 13.07 -51.06 7.55
N TYR A 537 12.07 -50.55 6.81
CA TYR A 537 12.21 -50.36 5.36
C TYR A 537 13.29 -49.32 5.00
N LEU A 538 13.43 -48.28 5.82
CA LEU A 538 14.44 -47.24 5.62
C LEU A 538 15.87 -47.69 5.93
N THR A 539 16.06 -48.53 6.96
CA THR A 539 17.39 -48.87 7.48
C THR A 539 17.89 -50.26 7.07
N ARG A 540 16.99 -51.12 6.58
CA ARG A 540 17.29 -52.49 6.13
C ARG A 540 16.89 -52.66 4.67
N GLY A 541 17.12 -53.85 4.10
CA GLY A 541 16.74 -54.18 2.72
C GLY A 541 17.91 -54.13 1.74
N THR A 542 17.59 -53.87 0.47
CA THR A 542 18.54 -53.90 -0.65
C THR A 542 19.63 -52.84 -0.50
N ASN A 543 20.79 -53.11 -1.13
CA ASN A 543 21.88 -52.13 -1.21
C ASN A 543 21.62 -51.05 -2.27
N GLU A 544 20.77 -51.35 -3.25
CA GLU A 544 20.30 -50.44 -4.30
C GLU A 544 19.42 -49.31 -3.73
N LEU A 545 19.17 -48.30 -4.56
CA LEU A 545 18.19 -47.26 -4.30
C LEU A 545 16.79 -47.88 -4.24
N ASP A 546 16.03 -47.55 -3.20
CA ASP A 546 14.64 -48.02 -3.07
C ASP A 546 13.69 -46.85 -2.78
N VAL A 547 12.45 -47.01 -3.22
CA VAL A 547 11.36 -46.05 -3.06
C VAL A 547 10.31 -46.66 -2.14
N ILE A 548 9.93 -45.94 -1.09
CA ILE A 548 8.94 -46.36 -0.11
C ILE A 548 7.68 -45.49 -0.30
N PRO A 549 6.70 -45.96 -1.09
CA PRO A 549 5.44 -45.26 -1.29
C PRO A 549 4.50 -45.47 -0.10
N ILE A 550 4.15 -44.37 0.58
CA ILE A 550 3.17 -44.32 1.67
C ILE A 550 1.87 -43.74 1.13
N VAL A 551 0.83 -44.57 1.10
CA VAL A 551 -0.46 -44.25 0.48
C VAL A 551 -1.54 -44.11 1.56
N GLY A 552 -2.43 -43.14 1.38
CA GLY A 552 -3.56 -42.90 2.29
C GLY A 552 -4.32 -41.63 1.98
N MET A 553 -5.51 -41.48 2.55
CA MET A 553 -6.40 -40.34 2.31
C MET A 553 -5.84 -39.01 2.84
N GLY A 554 -6.44 -37.89 2.40
CA GLY A 554 -6.16 -36.55 2.94
C GLY A 554 -6.48 -36.47 4.43
N GLY A 555 -5.60 -35.85 5.22
CA GLY A 555 -5.78 -35.73 6.68
C GLY A 555 -5.56 -37.01 7.50
N GLN A 556 -5.11 -38.11 6.87
CA GLN A 556 -4.83 -39.39 7.53
C GLN A 556 -3.51 -39.42 8.33
N GLY A 557 -2.66 -38.41 8.18
CA GLY A 557 -1.43 -38.26 8.97
C GLY A 557 -0.14 -38.73 8.28
N LYS A 558 -0.13 -38.98 6.96
CA LYS A 558 1.05 -39.42 6.18
C LYS A 558 2.28 -38.51 6.42
N THR A 559 2.14 -37.22 6.11
CA THR A 559 3.17 -36.20 6.32
C THR A 559 3.63 -36.13 7.78
N THR A 560 2.69 -36.26 8.72
CA THR A 560 2.99 -36.24 10.17
C THR A 560 3.83 -37.47 10.57
N CYS A 561 3.48 -38.66 10.10
CA CYS A 561 4.25 -39.90 10.31
C CYS A 561 5.66 -39.78 9.71
N VAL A 562 5.77 -39.37 8.44
CA VAL A 562 7.08 -39.21 7.78
C VAL A 562 7.91 -38.13 8.46
N ARG A 563 7.31 -37.06 8.99
CA ARG A 563 8.03 -36.00 9.71
C ARG A 563 8.59 -36.47 11.04
N LYS A 564 7.88 -37.32 11.78
CA LYS A 564 8.40 -37.95 13.01
C LYS A 564 9.51 -38.94 12.68
N LEU A 565 9.39 -39.69 11.59
CA LEU A 565 10.44 -40.59 11.10
C LEU A 565 11.69 -39.85 10.65
N TYR A 566 11.52 -38.79 9.86
CA TYR A 566 12.62 -37.98 9.34
C TYR A 566 13.48 -37.37 10.46
N ASN A 567 12.87 -37.03 11.59
CA ASN A 567 13.55 -36.47 12.77
C ASN A 567 13.91 -37.55 13.83
N ASN A 568 13.75 -38.82 13.53
CA ASN A 568 14.13 -39.90 14.45
C ASN A 568 15.66 -40.07 14.48
N ASP A 569 16.24 -40.22 15.67
CA ASP A 569 17.70 -40.36 15.86
C ASP A 569 18.29 -41.49 15.00
N ILE A 570 17.61 -42.63 14.91
CA ILE A 570 18.07 -43.77 14.10
C ILE A 570 18.21 -43.35 12.62
N ILE A 571 17.26 -42.56 12.11
CA ILE A 571 17.28 -42.07 10.73
C ILE A 571 18.35 -40.97 10.57
N ILE A 572 18.47 -40.06 11.54
CA ILE A 572 19.47 -38.99 11.53
C ILE A 572 20.89 -39.56 11.44
N TYR A 573 21.21 -40.60 12.23
CA TYR A 573 22.53 -41.24 12.23
C TYR A 573 22.75 -42.19 11.05
N HIS A 574 21.69 -42.66 10.39
CA HIS A 574 21.82 -43.63 9.30
C HIS A 574 22.15 -42.99 7.94
N PHE A 575 21.63 -41.79 7.66
CA PHE A 575 21.76 -41.11 6.37
C PHE A 575 22.71 -39.91 6.44
N ASP A 576 23.67 -39.84 5.52
CA ASP A 576 24.64 -38.75 5.42
C ASP A 576 23.98 -37.43 4.99
N VAL A 577 22.95 -37.53 4.13
CA VAL A 577 22.21 -36.38 3.60
C VAL A 577 20.72 -36.65 3.65
N ARG A 578 19.95 -35.63 4.00
CA ARG A 578 18.49 -35.70 4.00
C ARG A 578 17.89 -34.46 3.37
N ALA A 579 16.88 -34.64 2.52
CA ALA A 579 16.12 -33.55 1.94
C ALA A 579 14.62 -33.86 2.00
N TRP A 580 13.81 -32.82 2.14
CA TRP A 580 12.36 -32.90 2.14
C TRP A 580 11.79 -31.89 1.16
N CYS A 581 11.00 -32.36 0.21
CA CYS A 581 10.33 -31.52 -0.77
C CYS A 581 8.83 -31.82 -0.74
N VAL A 582 7.99 -30.78 -0.77
CA VAL A 582 6.53 -30.91 -0.89
C VAL A 582 6.17 -30.65 -2.36
N ILE A 583 5.42 -31.56 -2.98
CA ILE A 583 5.05 -31.49 -4.40
C ILE A 583 3.59 -31.05 -4.50
N SER A 584 3.37 -29.79 -4.87
CA SER A 584 2.04 -29.25 -5.13
C SER A 584 1.43 -29.80 -6.43
N GLN A 585 0.10 -29.74 -6.57
CA GLN A 585 -0.62 -30.15 -7.79
C GLN A 585 -0.08 -29.51 -9.07
N THR A 586 0.32 -28.25 -8.99
CA THR A 586 1.09 -27.56 -10.02
C THR A 586 2.48 -27.30 -9.46
N TYR A 587 3.53 -27.85 -10.07
CA TYR A 587 4.91 -27.69 -9.60
C TYR A 587 5.82 -27.14 -10.70
N SER A 588 6.91 -26.48 -10.28
CA SER A 588 8.01 -26.09 -11.16
C SER A 588 9.18 -27.05 -10.94
N ARG A 589 9.57 -27.79 -11.98
CA ARG A 589 10.70 -28.73 -11.93
C ARG A 589 11.98 -28.06 -11.41
N ARG A 590 12.26 -26.83 -11.86
CA ARG A 590 13.42 -26.05 -11.43
C ARG A 590 13.38 -25.77 -9.93
N GLU A 591 12.23 -25.34 -9.40
CA GLU A 591 12.09 -25.00 -7.98
C GLU A 591 12.23 -26.22 -7.08
N LEU A 592 11.60 -27.34 -7.46
CA LEU A 592 11.75 -28.59 -6.72
C LEU A 592 13.23 -29.04 -6.70
N LEU A 593 13.90 -29.01 -7.85
CA LEU A 593 15.32 -29.34 -7.94
C LEU A 593 16.18 -28.39 -7.10
N GLN A 594 15.91 -27.09 -7.16
CA GLN A 594 16.64 -26.09 -6.41
C GLN A 594 16.40 -26.25 -4.90
N GLU A 595 15.19 -26.58 -4.47
CA GLU A 595 14.87 -26.85 -3.07
C GLU A 595 15.59 -28.08 -2.54
N ILE A 596 15.58 -29.18 -3.29
CA ILE A 596 16.30 -30.40 -2.94
C ILE A 596 17.81 -30.11 -2.95
N TYR A 597 18.33 -29.48 -3.99
CA TYR A 597 19.74 -29.09 -4.11
C TYR A 597 20.20 -28.22 -2.94
N ASN A 598 19.42 -27.21 -2.57
CA ASN A 598 19.73 -26.34 -1.44
C ASN A 598 19.73 -27.10 -0.11
N GLN A 599 18.95 -28.17 0.04
CA GLN A 599 18.95 -29.00 1.25
C GLN A 599 20.11 -30.00 1.26
N VAL A 600 20.42 -30.58 0.09
CA VAL A 600 21.51 -31.55 -0.10
C VAL A 600 22.88 -30.90 0.05
N THR A 601 23.06 -29.70 -0.53
CA THR A 601 24.33 -28.95 -0.50
C THR A 601 24.40 -27.91 0.61
N ARG A 602 23.24 -27.52 1.18
CA ARG A 602 23.10 -26.45 2.18
C ARG A 602 23.61 -25.09 1.69
N CYS A 603 23.76 -24.94 0.38
CA CYS A 603 24.02 -23.69 -0.32
C CYS A 603 22.71 -23.01 -0.78
N LYS A 604 22.77 -21.72 -1.09
CA LYS A 604 21.65 -20.94 -1.61
C LYS A 604 21.92 -20.35 -2.99
N ASP A 605 22.97 -20.82 -3.65
CA ASP A 605 23.35 -20.34 -4.96
C ASP A 605 22.26 -20.70 -5.96
N LYS A 606 21.83 -19.70 -6.73
CA LYS A 606 20.87 -19.89 -7.80
C LYS A 606 21.64 -20.31 -9.05
N VAL A 607 21.32 -21.50 -9.55
CA VAL A 607 21.80 -21.97 -10.85
C VAL A 607 20.71 -21.65 -11.87
N ASP A 608 21.07 -20.96 -12.94
CA ASP A 608 20.08 -20.51 -13.93
C ASP A 608 19.67 -21.64 -14.87
N ASP A 609 20.59 -22.54 -15.24
CA ASP A 609 20.28 -23.68 -16.10
C ASP A 609 19.76 -24.90 -15.30
N ILE A 610 18.64 -25.47 -15.75
CA ILE A 610 17.98 -26.61 -15.08
C ILE A 610 18.79 -27.90 -15.26
N GLY A 611 19.42 -28.09 -16.42
CA GLY A 611 20.25 -29.26 -16.71
C GLY A 611 21.49 -29.28 -15.83
N GLU A 612 22.17 -28.14 -15.73
CA GLU A 612 23.31 -27.95 -14.83
C GLU A 612 22.91 -28.18 -13.37
N LEU A 613 21.79 -27.61 -12.92
CA LEU A 613 21.27 -27.82 -11.56
C LEU A 613 21.00 -29.29 -11.25
N ALA A 614 20.38 -30.02 -12.19
CA ALA A 614 20.13 -31.46 -12.07
C ALA A 614 21.44 -32.26 -11.96
N ASP A 615 22.43 -31.94 -12.81
CA ASP A 615 23.74 -32.58 -12.79
C ASP A 615 24.53 -32.26 -11.51
N MET A 616 24.45 -31.03 -11.01
CA MET A 616 25.06 -30.62 -9.75
C MET A 616 24.42 -31.34 -8.57
N LEU A 617 23.09 -31.47 -8.54
CA LEU A 617 22.38 -32.26 -7.52
C LEU A 617 22.84 -33.72 -7.56
N ARG A 618 22.86 -34.33 -8.75
CA ARG A 618 23.31 -35.71 -8.94
C ARG A 618 24.74 -35.90 -8.43
N LYS A 619 25.69 -35.05 -8.85
CA LYS A 619 27.09 -35.07 -8.38
C LYS A 619 27.21 -34.90 -6.86
N SER A 620 26.34 -34.10 -6.25
CA SER A 620 26.34 -33.84 -4.80
C SER A 620 25.84 -35.04 -3.96
N LEU A 621 25.08 -35.95 -4.57
CA LEU A 621 24.53 -37.16 -3.97
C LEU A 621 25.43 -38.39 -4.17
N ILE A 622 26.26 -38.42 -5.21
CA ILE A 622 27.21 -39.53 -5.46
C ILE A 622 28.13 -39.71 -4.24
N GLY A 623 28.27 -40.96 -3.80
CA GLY A 623 29.12 -41.34 -2.67
C GLY A 623 28.51 -41.10 -1.28
N LYS A 624 27.27 -40.58 -1.18
CA LYS A 624 26.60 -40.32 0.11
C LYS A 624 25.30 -41.12 0.22
N ARG A 625 25.02 -41.71 1.38
CA ARG A 625 23.72 -42.33 1.65
C ARG A 625 22.68 -41.25 1.90
N TYR A 626 21.74 -41.09 0.97
CA TYR A 626 20.74 -40.03 1.07
C TYR A 626 19.33 -40.56 1.37
N LEU A 627 18.55 -39.75 2.09
CA LEU A 627 17.11 -39.89 2.25
C LEU A 627 16.41 -38.66 1.65
N ILE A 628 15.62 -38.85 0.61
CA ILE A 628 14.82 -37.77 0.00
C ILE A 628 13.35 -38.06 0.23
N VAL A 629 12.63 -37.12 0.83
CA VAL A 629 11.18 -37.18 1.00
C VAL A 629 10.52 -36.35 -0.08
N LEU A 630 9.68 -36.97 -0.88
CA LEU A 630 8.79 -36.36 -1.87
C LEU A 630 7.36 -36.44 -1.33
N ASP A 631 6.93 -35.36 -0.67
CA ASP A 631 5.68 -35.30 0.09
C ASP A 631 4.51 -34.80 -0.78
N ASP A 632 3.36 -35.47 -0.67
CA ASP A 632 2.08 -35.21 -1.34
C ASP A 632 2.11 -35.26 -2.87
N MET A 633 2.72 -36.28 -3.47
CA MET A 633 2.74 -36.46 -4.93
C MET A 633 1.35 -36.69 -5.53
N TRP A 634 0.96 -35.86 -6.49
CA TRP A 634 -0.35 -35.88 -7.17
C TRP A 634 -0.36 -36.64 -8.49
N ASP A 635 0.77 -36.75 -9.18
CA ASP A 635 0.92 -37.53 -10.41
C ASP A 635 2.33 -38.13 -10.53
N PHE A 636 2.52 -39.00 -11.51
CA PHE A 636 3.80 -39.65 -11.77
C PHE A 636 4.77 -38.80 -12.60
N MET A 637 4.34 -37.67 -13.18
CA MET A 637 5.21 -36.80 -13.99
C MET A 637 6.30 -36.18 -13.12
N ALA A 638 5.96 -35.78 -11.89
CA ALA A 638 6.94 -35.26 -10.93
C ALA A 638 8.04 -36.28 -10.62
N TRP A 639 7.71 -37.58 -10.61
CA TRP A 639 8.70 -38.64 -10.42
C TRP A 639 9.60 -38.77 -11.65
N ASP A 640 9.02 -38.82 -12.85
CA ASP A 640 9.77 -38.93 -14.10
C ASP A 640 10.74 -37.75 -14.31
N ASP A 641 10.35 -36.55 -13.90
CA ASP A 641 11.17 -35.33 -13.97
C ASP A 641 12.38 -35.34 -13.03
N LEU A 642 12.26 -36.01 -11.88
CA LEU A 642 13.23 -35.97 -10.78
C LEU A 642 14.10 -37.23 -10.70
N ARG A 643 13.59 -38.42 -11.07
CA ARG A 643 14.24 -39.71 -10.83
C ARG A 643 15.68 -39.78 -11.39
N LEU A 644 15.95 -39.14 -12.52
CA LEU A 644 17.27 -39.12 -13.16
C LEU A 644 18.32 -38.32 -12.36
N CYS A 645 17.88 -37.49 -11.42
CA CYS A 645 18.75 -36.70 -10.56
C CYS A 645 19.23 -37.49 -9.34
N PHE A 646 18.64 -38.66 -9.06
CA PHE A 646 18.93 -39.48 -7.88
C PHE A 646 19.82 -40.67 -8.30
N PRO A 647 21.15 -40.61 -8.05
CA PRO A 647 22.05 -41.67 -8.48
C PRO A 647 21.89 -42.91 -7.60
N ASP A 648 21.72 -44.08 -8.21
CA ASP A 648 21.91 -45.36 -7.52
C ASP A 648 23.37 -45.77 -7.62
N VAL A 649 24.08 -45.68 -6.50
CA VAL A 649 25.47 -46.13 -6.35
C VAL A 649 25.58 -47.24 -5.31
N VAL A 650 24.49 -48.00 -5.11
CA VAL A 650 24.44 -49.19 -4.26
C VAL A 650 24.86 -48.89 -2.80
N ASN A 651 24.47 -47.71 -2.32
CA ASN A 651 24.86 -47.18 -1.01
C ASN A 651 23.70 -47.14 0.02
N ARG A 652 22.61 -47.88 -0.26
CA ARG A 652 21.38 -47.94 0.55
C ARG A 652 20.64 -46.62 0.68
N SER A 653 20.66 -45.81 -0.37
CA SER A 653 19.86 -44.58 -0.40
C SER A 653 18.36 -44.92 -0.48
N ARG A 654 17.52 -44.02 0.04
CA ARG A 654 16.07 -44.21 0.14
C ARG A 654 15.33 -42.97 -0.33
N ILE A 655 14.22 -43.19 -1.01
CA ILE A 655 13.26 -42.14 -1.33
C ILE A 655 11.93 -42.50 -0.68
N VAL A 656 11.33 -41.56 0.05
CA VAL A 656 9.98 -41.74 0.60
C VAL A 656 9.03 -40.89 -0.21
N VAL A 657 8.01 -41.52 -0.78
CA VAL A 657 6.93 -40.83 -1.49
C VAL A 657 5.68 -40.89 -0.64
N THR A 658 5.06 -39.76 -0.32
CA THR A 658 3.70 -39.78 0.23
C THR A 658 2.71 -39.40 -0.86
N THR A 659 1.60 -40.12 -0.97
CA THR A 659 0.57 -39.82 -1.98
C THR A 659 -0.82 -40.22 -1.50
N ARG A 660 -1.84 -39.60 -2.10
CA ARG A 660 -3.25 -39.99 -1.95
C ARG A 660 -3.68 -41.04 -2.96
N LEU A 661 -2.90 -41.22 -4.02
CA LEU A 661 -3.27 -42.00 -5.18
C LEU A 661 -2.47 -43.30 -5.22
N GLU A 662 -3.17 -44.42 -5.15
CA GLU A 662 -2.57 -45.76 -5.27
C GLU A 662 -1.77 -45.90 -6.57
N LYS A 663 -2.31 -45.41 -7.69
CA LYS A 663 -1.64 -45.42 -9.01
C LYS A 663 -0.28 -44.73 -9.02
N VAL A 664 -0.11 -43.64 -8.26
CA VAL A 664 1.18 -42.96 -8.14
C VAL A 664 2.15 -43.85 -7.34
N GLY A 665 1.69 -44.42 -6.24
CA GLY A 665 2.48 -45.39 -5.46
C GLY A 665 2.92 -46.61 -6.28
N GLU A 666 2.03 -47.15 -7.11
CA GLU A 666 2.33 -48.27 -8.01
C GLU A 666 3.35 -47.93 -9.10
N HIS A 667 3.37 -46.67 -9.55
CA HIS A 667 4.29 -46.23 -10.59
C HIS A 667 5.70 -45.96 -10.04
N VAL A 668 5.80 -45.42 -8.82
CA VAL A 668 7.09 -45.08 -8.21
C VAL A 668 7.74 -46.24 -7.46
N LYS A 669 6.99 -47.32 -7.16
CA LYS A 669 7.53 -48.46 -6.41
C LYS A 669 8.74 -49.08 -7.12
N CYS A 670 9.72 -49.49 -6.33
CA CYS A 670 10.93 -50.14 -6.83
C CYS A 670 11.05 -51.56 -6.24
N HIS A 671 11.53 -51.68 -5.00
CA HIS A 671 11.62 -52.96 -4.28
C HIS A 671 10.59 -53.09 -3.17
N THR A 672 10.25 -51.98 -2.50
CA THR A 672 9.25 -51.96 -1.43
C THR A 672 7.82 -51.76 -1.97
N ASP A 673 6.90 -52.64 -1.56
CA ASP A 673 5.47 -52.52 -1.85
C ASP A 673 4.82 -51.30 -1.20
N LEU A 674 3.63 -50.93 -1.68
CA LEU A 674 2.84 -49.81 -1.15
C LEU A 674 2.54 -49.98 0.33
N TYR A 675 2.88 -48.96 1.12
CA TYR A 675 2.54 -48.89 2.52
C TYR A 675 1.23 -48.11 2.71
N PHE A 676 0.12 -48.82 2.86
CA PHE A 676 -1.16 -48.21 3.23
C PHE A 676 -1.15 -47.82 4.70
N LEU A 677 -1.20 -46.51 4.99
CA LEU A 677 -1.25 -46.02 6.36
C LEU A 677 -2.63 -46.36 6.98
N PRO A 678 -2.70 -47.03 8.14
CA PRO A 678 -3.98 -47.37 8.76
C PRO A 678 -4.72 -46.13 9.29
N PHE A 679 -6.01 -46.27 9.60
CA PHE A 679 -6.73 -45.28 10.41
C PHE A 679 -6.41 -45.45 11.90
N LEU A 680 -6.59 -44.39 12.68
CA LEU A 680 -6.50 -44.48 14.13
C LEU A 680 -7.60 -45.39 14.68
N THR A 681 -7.25 -46.22 15.66
CA THR A 681 -8.23 -46.96 16.45
C THR A 681 -9.15 -46.00 17.22
N PRO A 682 -10.35 -46.43 17.64
CA PRO A 682 -11.23 -45.61 18.48
C PRO A 682 -10.53 -45.10 19.75
N GLU A 683 -9.66 -45.91 20.35
CA GLU A 683 -8.90 -45.61 21.54
C GLU A 683 -7.80 -44.58 21.29
N GLU A 684 -7.05 -44.72 20.18
CA GLU A 684 -6.07 -43.71 19.75
C GLU A 684 -6.76 -42.38 19.38
N SER A 685 -7.91 -42.46 18.71
CA SER A 685 -8.74 -41.29 18.37
C SER A 685 -9.23 -40.58 19.62
N ARG A 686 -9.69 -41.33 20.64
CA ARG A 686 -10.09 -40.78 21.94
C ARG A 686 -8.91 -40.11 22.64
N LYS A 687 -7.74 -40.76 22.66
CA LYS A 687 -6.52 -40.21 23.25
C LYS A 687 -6.12 -38.90 22.56
N LEU A 688 -6.17 -38.85 21.23
CA LEU A 688 -5.89 -37.63 20.45
C LEU A 688 -6.92 -36.53 20.73
N LEU A 689 -8.22 -36.88 20.75
CA LEU A 689 -9.32 -35.96 21.05
C LEU A 689 -9.14 -35.32 22.43
N GLN A 690 -8.97 -36.14 23.47
CA GLN A 690 -8.77 -35.67 24.85
C GLN A 690 -7.53 -34.79 24.96
N LYS A 691 -6.41 -35.19 24.33
CA LYS A 691 -5.17 -34.40 24.33
C LYS A 691 -5.38 -33.01 23.71
N LYS A 692 -6.13 -32.91 22.61
CA LYS A 692 -6.42 -31.65 21.93
C LYS A 692 -7.44 -30.78 22.68
N VAL A 693 -8.43 -31.37 23.33
CA VAL A 693 -9.45 -30.65 24.13
C VAL A 693 -8.87 -30.15 25.47
N PHE A 694 -8.13 -31.01 26.19
CA PHE A 694 -7.66 -30.75 27.56
C PHE A 694 -6.19 -30.31 27.64
N GLN A 695 -5.45 -30.22 26.53
CA GLN A 695 -4.08 -29.70 26.50
C GLN A 695 -3.12 -30.42 27.47
N ASN A 696 -3.19 -31.75 27.49
CA ASN A 696 -2.45 -32.67 28.40
C ASN A 696 -2.96 -32.70 29.86
N GLU A 697 -4.03 -32.00 30.21
CA GLU A 697 -4.76 -32.24 31.47
C GLU A 697 -5.62 -33.51 31.36
N ALA A 698 -5.93 -34.14 32.51
CA ALA A 698 -6.75 -35.34 32.55
C ALA A 698 -8.22 -35.04 32.17
N CYS A 699 -8.81 -35.90 31.34
CA CYS A 699 -10.23 -35.82 31.00
C CYS A 699 -11.09 -36.20 32.23
N PRO A 700 -12.08 -35.39 32.63
CA PRO A 700 -13.00 -35.73 33.73
C PRO A 700 -13.71 -37.07 33.51
N HIS A 701 -13.89 -37.84 34.59
CA HIS A 701 -14.53 -39.16 34.53
C HIS A 701 -15.92 -39.13 33.87
N GLU A 702 -16.72 -38.10 34.15
CA GLU A 702 -18.07 -37.89 33.62
C GLU A 702 -18.13 -37.72 32.09
N LEU A 703 -17.00 -37.36 31.47
CA LEU A 703 -16.88 -37.11 30.03
C LEU A 703 -16.19 -38.25 29.29
N GLN A 704 -15.69 -39.28 29.98
CA GLN A 704 -14.95 -40.37 29.34
C GLN A 704 -15.82 -41.14 28.33
N ASP A 705 -17.05 -41.49 28.69
CA ASP A 705 -17.96 -42.25 27.83
C ASP A 705 -18.33 -41.46 26.57
N VAL A 706 -18.76 -40.21 26.74
CA VAL A 706 -19.13 -39.34 25.61
C VAL A 706 -17.91 -39.01 24.73
N SER A 707 -16.71 -38.93 25.31
CA SER A 707 -15.48 -38.72 24.54
C SER A 707 -15.13 -39.90 23.65
N LEU A 708 -15.35 -41.14 24.12
CA LEU A 708 -15.16 -42.34 23.31
C LEU A 708 -16.20 -42.41 22.20
N ASP A 709 -17.45 -42.09 22.50
CA ASP A 709 -18.53 -42.06 21.52
C ASP A 709 -18.27 -41.06 20.41
N VAL A 710 -17.84 -39.84 20.74
CA VAL A 710 -17.43 -38.84 19.75
C VAL A 710 -16.24 -39.33 18.93
N ALA A 711 -15.22 -39.91 19.58
CA ALA A 711 -14.05 -40.44 18.88
C ALA A 711 -14.40 -41.55 17.88
N ARG A 712 -15.34 -42.45 18.23
CA ARG A 712 -15.87 -43.47 17.31
C ARG A 712 -16.55 -42.83 16.10
N ARG A 713 -17.26 -41.71 16.28
CA ARG A 713 -17.88 -40.98 15.16
C ARG A 713 -16.85 -40.37 14.22
N CYS A 714 -15.65 -40.03 14.69
CA CYS A 714 -14.58 -39.49 13.85
C CYS A 714 -13.96 -40.49 12.85
N LYS A 715 -14.36 -41.78 12.87
CA LYS A 715 -13.90 -42.84 11.94
C LYS A 715 -12.37 -42.98 11.82
N GLY A 716 -11.62 -42.63 12.89
CA GLY A 716 -10.18 -42.82 12.92
C GLY A 716 -9.34 -41.84 12.09
N LEU A 717 -9.91 -40.78 11.54
CA LEU A 717 -9.14 -39.78 10.76
C LEU A 717 -8.57 -38.69 11.69
N PRO A 718 -7.24 -38.54 11.81
CA PRO A 718 -6.62 -37.57 12.72
C PRO A 718 -7.12 -36.13 12.52
N LEU A 719 -7.27 -35.68 11.27
CA LEU A 719 -7.74 -34.32 10.98
C LEU A 719 -9.16 -34.08 11.50
N VAL A 720 -10.09 -35.00 11.27
CA VAL A 720 -11.49 -34.91 11.77
C VAL A 720 -11.50 -34.89 13.30
N VAL A 721 -10.70 -35.74 13.95
CA VAL A 721 -10.57 -35.74 15.42
C VAL A 721 -10.09 -34.38 15.93
N VAL A 722 -9.10 -33.79 15.27
CA VAL A 722 -8.52 -32.49 15.64
C VAL A 722 -9.52 -31.33 15.43
N LEU A 723 -10.29 -31.34 14.34
CA LEU A 723 -11.33 -30.34 14.07
C LEU A 723 -12.48 -30.44 15.09
N VAL A 724 -12.96 -31.66 15.36
CA VAL A 724 -14.00 -31.91 16.36
C VAL A 724 -13.54 -31.51 17.77
N ALA A 725 -12.27 -31.76 18.12
CA ALA A 725 -11.68 -31.25 19.36
C ALA A 725 -11.79 -29.73 19.47
N GLY A 726 -11.59 -29.01 18.36
CA GLY A 726 -11.69 -27.56 18.29
C GLY A 726 -13.09 -27.03 18.59
N ILE A 727 -14.13 -27.71 18.09
CA ILE A 727 -15.54 -27.39 18.37
C ILE A 727 -15.86 -27.64 19.86
N ILE A 728 -15.48 -28.81 20.37
CA ILE A 728 -15.79 -29.23 21.73
C ILE A 728 -15.11 -28.34 22.78
N LYS A 729 -13.91 -27.86 22.48
CA LYS A 729 -13.09 -27.05 23.40
C LYS A 729 -13.82 -25.81 23.96
N LYS A 730 -14.77 -25.24 23.20
CA LYS A 730 -15.54 -24.06 23.58
C LYS A 730 -16.35 -24.25 24.86
N LYS A 731 -16.94 -25.45 25.03
CA LYS A 731 -17.74 -25.85 26.18
C LYS A 731 -17.27 -27.21 26.66
N LYS A 732 -15.94 -27.34 26.86
CA LYS A 732 -15.30 -28.64 27.11
C LYS A 732 -15.81 -29.38 28.34
N MET A 733 -16.36 -28.67 29.32
CA MET A 733 -16.90 -29.25 30.56
C MET A 733 -18.41 -29.58 30.49
N GLU A 734 -19.14 -29.16 29.44
CA GLU A 734 -20.58 -29.38 29.34
C GLU A 734 -20.90 -30.69 28.60
N ARG A 735 -21.32 -31.74 29.31
CA ARG A 735 -21.65 -33.04 28.69
C ARG A 735 -22.73 -32.95 27.59
N SER A 736 -23.72 -32.09 27.75
CA SER A 736 -24.77 -31.83 26.74
C SER A 736 -24.17 -31.36 25.41
N TRP A 737 -23.17 -30.48 25.45
CA TRP A 737 -22.48 -29.99 24.25
C TRP A 737 -21.80 -31.11 23.47
N TRP A 738 -21.14 -32.04 24.15
CA TRP A 738 -20.53 -33.20 23.49
C TRP A 738 -21.59 -34.08 22.78
N HIS A 739 -22.78 -34.22 23.38
CA HIS A 739 -23.90 -34.94 22.76
C HIS A 739 -24.48 -34.20 21.55
N GLU A 740 -24.57 -32.87 21.59
CA GLU A 740 -24.98 -32.05 20.45
C GLU A 740 -24.01 -32.20 19.28
N VAL A 741 -22.70 -32.09 19.54
CA VAL A 741 -21.66 -32.31 18.53
C VAL A 741 -21.74 -33.73 17.96
N LYS A 742 -21.93 -34.75 18.82
CA LYS A 742 -22.14 -36.14 18.39
C LYS A 742 -23.36 -36.27 17.46
N LYS A 743 -24.47 -35.61 17.77
CA LYS A 743 -25.71 -35.62 16.97
C LYS A 743 -25.50 -34.90 15.63
N ALA A 744 -24.79 -33.77 15.62
CA ALA A 744 -24.45 -33.06 14.39
C ALA A 744 -23.54 -33.89 13.49
N LEU A 745 -22.55 -34.60 14.04
CA LEU A 745 -21.74 -35.55 13.26
C LEU A 745 -22.60 -36.71 12.71
N PHE A 746 -23.66 -37.12 13.43
CA PHE A 746 -24.57 -38.17 12.99
C PHE A 746 -25.31 -37.83 11.71
N SER A 747 -25.81 -36.60 11.57
CA SER A 747 -26.56 -36.17 10.37
C SER A 747 -25.77 -36.22 9.07
N TYR A 748 -24.46 -36.44 9.13
CA TYR A 748 -23.57 -36.54 7.97
C TYR A 748 -23.04 -37.95 7.71
N LEU A 749 -23.44 -38.96 8.49
CA LEU A 749 -22.85 -40.31 8.45
C LEU A 749 -23.17 -41.12 7.20
N ASP A 750 -24.31 -40.89 6.56
CA ASP A 750 -24.79 -41.65 5.39
C ASP A 750 -24.19 -41.17 4.06
N ARG A 751 -23.21 -40.25 4.11
CA ARG A 751 -22.53 -39.69 2.94
C ARG A 751 -21.24 -40.43 2.61
N GLU A 752 -20.78 -40.27 1.37
CA GLU A 752 -19.44 -40.68 0.97
C GLU A 752 -18.37 -40.01 1.84
N PHE A 753 -17.19 -40.64 1.96
CA PHE A 753 -16.20 -40.26 2.96
C PHE A 753 -15.63 -38.83 2.74
N GLU A 754 -15.49 -38.40 1.49
CA GLU A 754 -15.09 -37.02 1.16
C GLU A 754 -16.13 -36.00 1.59
N ASP A 755 -17.42 -36.31 1.38
CA ASP A 755 -18.55 -35.49 1.83
C ASP A 755 -18.64 -35.42 3.36
N TYR A 756 -18.27 -36.49 4.06
CA TYR A 756 -18.20 -36.50 5.51
C TYR A 756 -17.11 -35.56 6.07
N CYS A 757 -15.91 -35.57 5.47
CA CYS A 757 -14.83 -34.64 5.82
C CYS A 757 -15.24 -33.19 5.56
N ARG A 758 -15.84 -32.92 4.40
CA ARG A 758 -16.42 -31.62 4.02
C ARG A 758 -17.48 -31.14 5.03
N ALA A 759 -18.40 -32.00 5.41
CA ALA A 759 -19.43 -31.68 6.39
C ALA A 759 -18.86 -31.38 7.79
N THR A 760 -17.80 -32.11 8.20
CA THR A 760 -17.11 -31.84 9.46
C THR A 760 -16.42 -30.46 9.44
N MET A 761 -15.83 -30.08 8.32
CA MET A 761 -15.26 -28.74 8.14
C MET A 761 -16.33 -27.65 8.14
N GLN A 762 -17.46 -27.90 7.48
CA GLN A 762 -18.62 -27.01 7.52
C GLN A 762 -19.10 -26.82 8.96
N LEU A 763 -19.25 -27.89 9.73
CA LEU A 763 -19.61 -27.82 11.15
C LEU A 763 -18.59 -27.00 11.95
N SER A 764 -17.30 -27.17 11.69
CA SER A 764 -16.24 -26.40 12.37
C SER A 764 -16.32 -24.91 12.02
N TYR A 765 -16.57 -24.58 10.75
CA TYR A 765 -16.73 -23.22 10.23
C TYR A 765 -18.00 -22.53 10.77
N ASP A 766 -19.12 -23.23 10.79
CA ASP A 766 -20.40 -22.70 11.30
C ASP A 766 -20.32 -22.38 12.79
N ASN A 767 -19.55 -23.18 13.53
CA ASN A 767 -19.28 -22.92 14.93
C ASN A 767 -18.28 -21.76 15.15
N LEU A 768 -17.55 -21.24 14.15
CA LEU A 768 -16.67 -20.08 14.35
C LEU A 768 -17.48 -18.79 14.57
N PRO A 769 -17.01 -17.87 15.44
CA PRO A 769 -17.54 -16.52 15.52
C PRO A 769 -17.48 -15.81 14.17
N ASP A 770 -18.49 -14.97 13.87
CA ASP A 770 -18.63 -14.27 12.59
C ASP A 770 -17.37 -13.47 12.21
N TYR A 771 -16.71 -12.83 13.18
CA TYR A 771 -15.51 -12.01 12.95
C TYR A 771 -14.28 -12.82 12.51
N LEU A 772 -14.22 -14.13 12.79
CA LEU A 772 -13.10 -14.99 12.39
C LEU A 772 -13.29 -15.63 11.01
N ARG A 773 -14.53 -15.74 10.53
CA ARG A 773 -14.83 -16.38 9.25
C ARG A 773 -14.14 -15.68 8.06
N PRO A 774 -14.19 -14.34 7.91
CA PRO A 774 -13.42 -13.64 6.87
C PRO A 774 -11.92 -13.90 6.98
N CYS A 775 -11.37 -13.88 8.20
CA CYS A 775 -9.95 -14.11 8.44
C CYS A 775 -9.50 -15.50 7.96
N LEU A 776 -10.29 -16.55 8.26
CA LEU A 776 -10.01 -17.91 7.82
C LEU A 776 -10.14 -18.06 6.30
N LEU A 777 -11.25 -17.60 5.69
CA LEU A 777 -11.45 -17.70 4.25
C LEU A 777 -10.34 -16.96 3.48
N TYR A 778 -9.90 -15.81 3.99
CA TYR A 778 -8.83 -15.02 3.38
C TYR A 778 -7.48 -15.74 3.35
N MET A 779 -7.23 -16.69 4.26
CA MET A 779 -6.03 -17.54 4.17
C MET A 779 -6.01 -18.40 2.90
N GLY A 780 -7.16 -18.61 2.25
CA GLY A 780 -7.26 -19.22 0.92
C GLY A 780 -6.49 -18.50 -0.18
N MET A 781 -6.07 -17.24 0.03
CA MET A 781 -5.28 -16.48 -0.96
C MET A 781 -3.83 -16.96 -1.07
N PHE A 782 -3.34 -17.70 -0.09
CA PHE A 782 -1.99 -18.24 -0.06
C PHE A 782 -1.92 -19.62 -0.77
N PRO A 783 -0.80 -19.94 -1.43
CA PRO A 783 -0.50 -21.27 -1.94
C PRO A 783 -0.68 -22.41 -0.93
N GLU A 784 -0.90 -23.61 -1.45
CA GLU A 784 -0.91 -24.85 -0.66
C GLU A 784 0.41 -25.02 0.09
N ASP A 785 0.30 -25.48 1.33
CA ASP A 785 1.42 -25.74 2.25
C ASP A 785 2.37 -24.57 2.53
N GLU A 786 2.01 -23.35 2.13
CA GLU A 786 2.83 -22.18 2.40
C GLU A 786 2.90 -21.92 3.91
N ARG A 787 4.13 -21.70 4.39
CA ARG A 787 4.37 -21.17 5.74
C ARG A 787 4.12 -19.67 5.74
N ILE A 788 2.88 -19.29 6.02
CA ILE A 788 2.41 -17.90 6.01
C ILE A 788 3.11 -17.09 7.11
N PRO A 789 3.81 -15.98 6.78
CA PRO A 789 4.35 -15.08 7.79
C PRO A 789 3.23 -14.36 8.55
N VAL A 790 3.19 -14.52 9.88
CA VAL A 790 2.12 -13.93 10.72
C VAL A 790 2.06 -12.41 10.61
N SER A 791 3.19 -11.72 10.49
CA SER A 791 3.22 -10.26 10.33
C SER A 791 2.57 -9.80 9.02
N LYS A 792 2.73 -10.56 7.93
CA LYS A 792 2.09 -10.28 6.64
C LYS A 792 0.59 -10.49 6.74
N LEU A 793 0.17 -11.64 7.28
CA LEU A 793 -1.23 -12.00 7.48
C LEU A 793 -2.00 -10.96 8.32
N ILE A 794 -1.43 -10.53 9.45
CA ILE A 794 -2.03 -9.50 10.31
C ILE A 794 -2.19 -8.18 9.56
N SER A 795 -1.14 -7.75 8.84
CA SER A 795 -1.19 -6.49 8.08
C SER A 795 -2.27 -6.53 7.00
N LEU A 796 -2.47 -7.68 6.36
CA LEU A 796 -3.54 -7.89 5.38
C LEU A 796 -4.93 -7.85 6.03
N TRP A 797 -5.16 -8.56 7.14
CA TRP A 797 -6.46 -8.52 7.84
C TRP A 797 -6.85 -7.13 8.34
N ILE A 798 -5.86 -6.35 8.80
CA ILE A 798 -6.08 -4.95 9.19
C ILE A 798 -6.43 -4.11 7.95
N ALA A 799 -5.69 -4.25 6.86
CA ALA A 799 -5.94 -3.51 5.62
C ALA A 799 -7.31 -3.83 4.98
N GLU A 800 -7.76 -5.08 5.07
CA GLU A 800 -9.11 -5.50 4.64
C GLU A 800 -10.23 -4.96 5.54
N GLY A 801 -9.91 -4.58 6.79
CA GLY A 801 -10.88 -4.15 7.79
C GLY A 801 -11.56 -5.30 8.54
N PHE A 802 -10.98 -6.50 8.57
CA PHE A 802 -11.55 -7.64 9.31
C PHE A 802 -11.38 -7.51 10.82
N VAL A 803 -10.39 -6.74 11.26
CA VAL A 803 -10.05 -6.57 12.67
C VAL A 803 -10.83 -5.39 13.26
N GLN A 804 -11.69 -5.66 14.24
CA GLN A 804 -12.47 -4.62 14.90
C GLN A 804 -11.57 -3.79 15.83
N ASN A 805 -11.41 -2.50 15.55
CA ASN A 805 -10.78 -1.56 16.46
C ASN A 805 -11.78 -1.15 17.55
N ILE A 806 -11.83 -1.91 18.64
CA ILE A 806 -12.61 -1.53 19.84
C ILE A 806 -11.82 -0.40 20.51
N GLU A 807 -12.48 0.72 20.83
CA GLU A 807 -11.96 1.95 21.49
C GLU A 807 -11.38 1.71 22.92
N SER A 808 -10.65 0.61 23.11
CA SER A 808 -10.18 0.07 24.38
C SER A 808 -8.71 0.35 24.66
N GLY A 809 -8.05 1.22 23.89
CA GLY A 809 -6.63 1.53 24.05
C GLY A 809 -5.66 0.39 23.67
N ARG A 810 -6.17 -0.77 23.20
CA ARG A 810 -5.35 -1.88 22.68
C ARG A 810 -4.89 -1.62 21.24
N LEU A 811 -3.69 -2.09 20.90
CA LEU A 811 -3.18 -2.02 19.53
C LEU A 811 -3.98 -2.97 18.63
N THR A 812 -4.33 -2.55 17.41
CA THR A 812 -5.07 -3.41 16.47
C THR A 812 -4.28 -4.65 16.08
N GLU A 813 -2.94 -4.59 16.03
CA GLU A 813 -2.07 -5.74 15.79
C GLU A 813 -2.23 -6.80 16.88
N GLU A 814 -2.39 -6.39 18.15
CA GLU A 814 -2.64 -7.32 19.26
C GLU A 814 -4.02 -7.98 19.15
N THR A 815 -5.03 -7.23 18.71
CA THR A 815 -6.37 -7.76 18.46
C THR A 815 -6.34 -8.78 17.31
N ALA A 816 -5.60 -8.48 16.24
CA ALA A 816 -5.39 -9.39 15.12
C ALA A 816 -4.57 -10.65 15.51
N GLU A 817 -3.55 -10.50 16.36
CA GLU A 817 -2.83 -11.63 16.96
C GLU A 817 -3.80 -12.51 17.79
N GLY A 818 -4.71 -11.89 18.55
CA GLY A 818 -5.78 -12.57 19.27
C GLY A 818 -6.67 -13.40 18.34
N TYR A 819 -7.13 -12.83 17.22
CA TYR A 819 -7.94 -13.54 16.22
C TYR A 819 -7.20 -14.75 15.64
N LEU A 820 -5.90 -14.63 15.35
CA LEU A 820 -5.08 -15.76 14.91
C LEU A 820 -4.98 -16.83 16.00
N MET A 821 -4.81 -16.45 17.25
CA MET A 821 -4.75 -17.39 18.37
C MET A 821 -6.09 -18.10 18.59
N ASP A 822 -7.22 -17.41 18.38
CA ASP A 822 -8.56 -18.02 18.41
C ASP A 822 -8.71 -19.07 17.30
N LEU A 823 -8.27 -18.75 16.07
CA LEU A 823 -8.26 -19.71 14.95
C LEU A 823 -7.35 -20.92 15.24
N ILE A 824 -6.18 -20.70 15.82
CA ILE A 824 -5.29 -21.79 16.27
C ILE A 824 -5.97 -22.61 17.37
N SER A 825 -6.69 -21.96 18.30
CA SER A 825 -7.39 -22.63 19.39
C SER A 825 -8.55 -23.50 18.90
N SER A 826 -9.17 -23.13 17.78
CA SER A 826 -10.19 -23.89 17.06
C SER A 826 -9.62 -25.02 16.20
N ASN A 827 -8.30 -25.19 16.17
CA ASN A 827 -7.57 -26.17 15.36
C ASN A 827 -7.75 -26.05 13.84
N MET A 828 -8.33 -24.96 13.34
CA MET A 828 -8.44 -24.68 11.89
C MET A 828 -7.11 -24.20 11.29
N VAL A 829 -6.21 -23.67 12.13
CA VAL A 829 -4.90 -23.13 11.73
C VAL A 829 -3.79 -23.75 12.57
N MET A 830 -2.70 -24.16 11.92
CA MET A 830 -1.55 -24.80 12.56
C MET A 830 -0.42 -23.81 12.82
N VAL A 831 0.32 -24.03 13.90
CA VAL A 831 1.55 -23.28 14.22
C VAL A 831 2.72 -23.95 13.52
N ALA A 832 3.25 -23.33 12.47
CA ALA A 832 4.42 -23.86 11.76
C ALA A 832 5.73 -23.56 12.50
N ARG A 833 5.84 -22.38 13.13
CA ARG A 833 7.03 -21.98 13.89
C ARG A 833 6.75 -20.85 14.87
N ARG A 834 7.35 -20.89 16.06
CA ARG A 834 7.33 -19.80 17.06
C ARG A 834 8.63 -18.97 17.05
N ARG A 835 8.53 -17.73 17.55
CA ARG A 835 9.64 -16.82 17.88
C ARG A 835 10.22 -17.22 19.26
N TYR A 836 11.37 -16.62 19.63
CA TYR A 836 12.02 -16.87 20.93
C TYR A 836 11.12 -16.51 22.13
N ASN A 837 10.24 -15.51 21.98
CA ASN A 837 9.31 -15.07 23.00
C ASN A 837 7.98 -15.88 23.02
N GLY A 838 7.94 -17.04 22.35
CA GLY A 838 6.75 -17.89 22.30
C GLY A 838 5.65 -17.44 21.33
N LYS A 839 5.67 -16.20 20.82
CA LYS A 839 4.71 -15.73 19.78
C LYS A 839 4.86 -16.52 18.49
N VAL A 840 3.78 -16.66 17.72
CA VAL A 840 3.81 -17.38 16.44
C VAL A 840 4.57 -16.55 15.40
N LYS A 841 5.52 -17.17 14.70
CA LYS A 841 6.27 -16.55 13.60
C LYS A 841 5.66 -16.88 12.25
N TYR A 842 5.35 -18.15 12.05
CA TYR A 842 4.71 -18.68 10.84
C TYR A 842 3.56 -19.59 11.24
N CYS A 843 2.45 -19.47 10.52
CA CYS A 843 1.31 -20.37 10.60
C CYS A 843 1.11 -21.08 9.26
N GLN A 844 0.28 -22.12 9.25
CA GLN A 844 -0.04 -22.90 8.06
C GLN A 844 -1.50 -23.37 8.17
N VAL A 845 -2.20 -23.44 7.04
CA VAL A 845 -3.53 -24.06 6.95
C VAL A 845 -3.35 -25.44 6.33
N HIS A 846 -4.03 -26.45 6.87
CA HIS A 846 -3.99 -27.79 6.30
C HIS A 846 -4.63 -27.78 4.92
N ASP A 847 -4.04 -28.46 3.93
CA ASP A 847 -4.49 -28.50 2.53
C ASP A 847 -6.01 -28.75 2.34
N VAL A 848 -6.59 -29.70 3.06
CA VAL A 848 -8.02 -30.04 3.07
C VAL A 848 -8.88 -28.89 3.60
N VAL A 849 -8.42 -28.18 4.65
CA VAL A 849 -9.10 -26.98 5.18
C VAL A 849 -8.96 -25.81 4.22
N LEU A 850 -7.81 -25.66 3.57
CA LEU A 850 -7.58 -24.65 2.55
C LEU A 850 -8.52 -24.86 1.35
N TYR A 851 -8.67 -26.10 0.88
CA TYR A 851 -9.61 -26.47 -0.18
C TYR A 851 -11.06 -26.11 0.19
N PHE A 852 -11.49 -26.43 1.42
CA PHE A 852 -12.78 -26.00 1.94
C PHE A 852 -12.93 -24.46 1.91
N CYS A 853 -11.91 -23.71 2.33
CA CYS A 853 -11.94 -22.25 2.31
C CYS A 853 -12.08 -21.70 0.88
N LEU A 854 -11.38 -22.29 -0.10
CA LEU A 854 -11.45 -21.90 -1.50
C LEU A 854 -12.85 -22.14 -2.09
N GLU A 855 -13.42 -23.31 -1.83
CA GLU A 855 -14.76 -23.63 -2.31
C GLU A 855 -15.82 -22.76 -1.65
N ARG A 856 -15.76 -22.59 -0.32
CA ARG A 856 -16.68 -21.72 0.42
C ARG A 856 -16.57 -20.27 -0.08
N SER A 857 -15.36 -19.80 -0.35
CA SER A 857 -15.14 -18.47 -0.91
C SER A 857 -15.76 -18.28 -2.29
N ARG A 858 -15.74 -19.30 -3.15
CA ARG A 858 -16.42 -19.28 -4.46
C ARG A 858 -17.94 -19.26 -4.30
N GLN A 859 -18.49 -20.11 -3.44
CA GLN A 859 -19.93 -20.15 -3.15
C GLN A 859 -20.45 -18.81 -2.58
N GLU A 860 -19.66 -18.18 -1.72
CA GLU A 860 -20.00 -16.91 -1.08
C GLU A 860 -19.53 -15.69 -1.89
N LYS A 861 -18.87 -15.87 -3.05
CA LYS A 861 -18.29 -14.79 -3.87
C LYS A 861 -17.35 -13.86 -3.09
N PHE A 862 -16.72 -14.40 -2.05
CA PHE A 862 -15.87 -13.66 -1.13
C PHE A 862 -14.51 -13.32 -1.73
N MET A 863 -13.90 -14.31 -2.39
CA MET A 863 -12.64 -14.19 -3.10
C MET A 863 -12.52 -15.24 -4.20
N LEU A 864 -11.67 -14.95 -5.16
CA LEU A 864 -11.25 -15.85 -6.21
C LEU A 864 -9.74 -16.09 -6.11
N ALA A 865 -9.33 -17.32 -5.83
CA ALA A 865 -7.95 -17.73 -6.05
C ALA A 865 -7.85 -18.39 -7.43
N VAL A 866 -7.08 -17.76 -8.31
CA VAL A 866 -6.80 -18.26 -9.65
C VAL A 866 -5.47 -19.00 -9.64
N ARG A 867 -5.50 -20.26 -10.08
CA ARG A 867 -4.32 -21.09 -10.28
C ARG A 867 -4.35 -21.62 -11.73
N GLY A 868 -3.40 -21.21 -12.57
CA GLY A 868 -3.33 -21.64 -13.97
C GLY A 868 -4.18 -20.83 -14.96
N ASN A 869 -4.68 -21.48 -16.04
CA ASN A 869 -5.43 -20.82 -17.12
C ASN A 869 -6.86 -20.45 -16.73
N ILE A 870 -7.28 -19.23 -17.09
CA ILE A 870 -8.55 -18.61 -16.68
C ILE A 870 -9.59 -18.64 -17.80
N GLN A 871 -10.86 -18.92 -17.47
CA GLN A 871 -11.99 -18.58 -18.35
C GLN A 871 -12.50 -17.15 -18.06
N ARG A 872 -12.90 -16.41 -19.10
CA ARG A 872 -13.31 -14.99 -19.01
C ARG A 872 -14.47 -14.71 -18.04
N SER A 873 -15.27 -15.73 -17.69
CA SER A 873 -16.42 -15.63 -16.79
C SER A 873 -16.06 -15.41 -15.32
N ASP A 874 -14.80 -15.67 -14.95
CA ASP A 874 -14.42 -15.94 -13.56
C ASP A 874 -13.91 -14.71 -12.80
N LEU A 875 -13.87 -13.50 -13.38
CA LEU A 875 -13.23 -12.31 -12.78
C LEU A 875 -14.22 -11.30 -12.18
N LYS A 876 -15.27 -11.77 -11.51
CA LYS A 876 -16.36 -10.91 -10.97
C LYS A 876 -16.25 -10.65 -9.47
N GLU A 877 -15.33 -11.30 -8.78
CA GLU A 877 -15.17 -11.26 -7.33
C GLU A 877 -14.44 -9.99 -6.88
N SER A 878 -14.80 -9.52 -5.68
CA SER A 878 -14.22 -8.32 -5.07
C SER A 878 -12.77 -8.50 -4.57
N ARG A 879 -12.30 -9.74 -4.42
CA ARG A 879 -10.93 -10.06 -3.99
C ARG A 879 -10.37 -11.13 -4.89
N VAL A 880 -9.20 -10.89 -5.46
CA VAL A 880 -8.59 -11.83 -6.41
C VAL A 880 -7.14 -12.08 -6.02
N SER A 881 -6.78 -13.35 -5.90
CA SER A 881 -5.40 -13.82 -5.82
C SER A 881 -5.04 -14.50 -7.13
N PHE A 882 -3.92 -14.13 -7.73
CA PHE A 882 -3.38 -14.81 -8.91
C PHE A 882 -2.10 -15.54 -8.55
N SER A 883 -2.10 -16.85 -8.74
CA SER A 883 -0.88 -17.65 -8.79
C SER A 883 -0.50 -17.83 -10.26
N PHE A 884 0.47 -17.05 -10.72
CA PHE A 884 0.94 -17.12 -12.10
C PHE A 884 2.07 -18.15 -12.22
N SER A 885 1.94 -19.07 -13.18
CA SER A 885 3.10 -19.65 -13.89
C SER A 885 3.28 -18.87 -15.19
N ASN A 886 4.51 -18.82 -15.72
CA ASN A 886 5.11 -18.19 -16.92
C ASN A 886 4.31 -17.47 -18.05
N GLU A 887 2.98 -17.33 -18.00
CA GLU A 887 2.10 -16.75 -19.02
C GLU A 887 1.47 -15.39 -18.62
N LEU A 888 2.13 -14.60 -17.78
CA LEU A 888 1.72 -13.23 -17.41
C LEU A 888 1.49 -12.31 -18.64
N SER A 889 2.30 -12.48 -19.69
CA SER A 889 2.25 -11.66 -20.91
C SER A 889 1.02 -11.96 -21.78
N LYS A 890 0.54 -13.20 -21.81
CA LYS A 890 -0.69 -13.58 -22.53
C LYS A 890 -1.93 -13.14 -21.78
N PHE A 891 -1.89 -13.17 -20.44
CA PHE A 891 -2.99 -12.72 -19.59
C PHE A 891 -3.18 -11.19 -19.61
N ALA A 892 -2.08 -10.41 -19.60
CA ALA A 892 -2.04 -8.95 -19.56
C ALA A 892 -2.80 -8.23 -20.70
N SER A 893 -2.82 -8.80 -21.91
CA SER A 893 -3.26 -8.08 -23.10
C SER A 893 -4.75 -8.20 -23.45
N LYS A 894 -5.43 -9.27 -23.02
CA LYS A 894 -6.82 -9.57 -23.46
C LYS A 894 -7.89 -9.60 -22.36
N THR A 895 -7.53 -9.79 -21.09
CA THR A 895 -8.50 -10.08 -20.01
C THR A 895 -8.62 -8.97 -18.95
N TRP A 896 -7.65 -8.06 -18.81
CA TRP A 896 -7.71 -7.05 -17.73
C TRP A 896 -8.78 -5.98 -17.93
N LYS A 897 -9.28 -5.80 -19.17
CA LYS A 897 -10.48 -5.00 -19.45
C LYS A 897 -11.76 -5.59 -18.83
N SER A 898 -11.76 -6.86 -18.44
CA SER A 898 -12.89 -7.54 -17.79
C SER A 898 -12.77 -7.65 -16.28
N LEU A 899 -11.70 -7.11 -15.66
CA LEU A 899 -11.64 -7.06 -14.20
C LEU A 899 -12.71 -6.13 -13.66
N HIS A 900 -13.34 -6.58 -12.59
CA HIS A 900 -14.48 -5.92 -12.01
C HIS A 900 -14.11 -4.56 -11.40
N GLN A 901 -14.99 -3.57 -11.56
CA GLN A 901 -14.85 -2.24 -10.94
C GLN A 901 -14.81 -2.30 -9.41
N HIS A 902 -15.25 -3.40 -8.80
CA HIS A 902 -15.26 -3.59 -7.35
C HIS A 902 -14.06 -4.37 -6.78
N LEU A 903 -12.96 -4.51 -7.53
CA LEU A 903 -11.76 -5.16 -7.02
C LEU A 903 -11.17 -4.36 -5.84
N ARG A 904 -11.10 -5.02 -4.68
CA ARG A 904 -10.57 -4.51 -3.41
C ARG A 904 -9.18 -5.05 -3.10
N SER A 905 -8.84 -6.23 -3.60
CA SER A 905 -7.58 -6.90 -3.24
C SER A 905 -7.00 -7.63 -4.43
N LEU A 906 -5.73 -7.36 -4.70
CA LEU A 906 -4.95 -7.99 -5.76
C LEU A 906 -3.64 -8.48 -5.14
N ILE A 907 -3.55 -9.80 -4.97
CA ILE A 907 -2.34 -10.46 -4.51
C ILE A 907 -1.83 -11.32 -5.64
N THR A 908 -0.54 -11.21 -5.92
CA THR A 908 0.13 -12.10 -6.87
C THR A 908 1.14 -12.95 -6.11
N THR A 909 1.10 -14.25 -6.40
CA THR A 909 2.08 -15.22 -5.93
C THR A 909 2.75 -15.83 -7.16
N ASN A 910 3.98 -16.26 -6.96
CA ASN A 910 4.81 -16.85 -8.00
C ASN A 910 5.50 -18.07 -7.40
N GLY A 911 5.63 -19.15 -8.18
CA GLY A 911 6.42 -20.30 -7.80
C GLY A 911 7.88 -19.93 -7.52
N GLY A 912 8.45 -18.95 -8.21
CA GLY A 912 9.88 -18.66 -8.03
C GLY A 912 10.58 -17.88 -9.15
N GLU A 913 9.91 -17.56 -10.26
CA GLU A 913 10.53 -16.89 -11.42
C GLU A 913 10.17 -15.40 -11.52
N SER A 914 11.04 -14.49 -11.07
CA SER A 914 10.75 -13.05 -11.15
C SER A 914 10.61 -12.56 -12.60
N LEU A 915 9.38 -12.40 -13.09
CA LEU A 915 9.09 -11.87 -14.41
C LEU A 915 9.04 -10.34 -14.38
N TYR A 916 9.55 -9.71 -15.45
CA TYR A 916 9.48 -8.26 -15.65
C TYR A 916 8.08 -7.85 -16.11
N TRP A 917 7.35 -7.06 -15.31
CA TRP A 917 6.00 -6.61 -15.65
C TRP A 917 5.95 -5.08 -15.86
N ASN A 918 5.68 -4.66 -17.10
CA ASN A 918 5.67 -3.25 -17.56
C ASN A 918 4.26 -2.62 -17.81
N PRO A 919 3.16 -3.37 -18.08
CA PRO A 919 1.82 -2.80 -18.30
C PRO A 919 1.14 -2.11 -17.10
N PHE A 920 1.75 -2.09 -15.91
CA PHE A 920 1.10 -1.63 -14.67
C PHE A 920 0.50 -0.21 -14.76
N SER A 921 1.17 0.70 -15.47
CA SER A 921 0.72 2.09 -15.67
C SER A 921 -0.60 2.21 -16.42
N GLN A 922 -0.93 1.26 -17.30
CA GLN A 922 -2.17 1.26 -18.09
C GLN A 922 -3.36 0.72 -17.29
N PHE A 923 -3.09 -0.08 -16.26
CA PHE A 923 -4.09 -0.81 -15.49
C PHE A 923 -4.59 -0.04 -14.26
N ILE A 924 -3.76 0.81 -13.66
CA ILE A 924 -4.06 1.42 -12.35
C ILE A 924 -5.37 2.22 -12.31
N ASN A 925 -5.77 2.81 -13.44
CA ASN A 925 -7.02 3.55 -13.56
C ASN A 925 -8.28 2.66 -13.52
N LEU A 926 -8.15 1.35 -13.74
CA LEU A 926 -9.26 0.39 -13.73
C LEU A 926 -9.55 -0.19 -12.34
N ILE A 927 -8.66 0.00 -11.37
CA ILE A 927 -8.72 -0.62 -10.03
C ILE A 927 -8.70 0.39 -8.89
N ARG A 928 -9.41 1.51 -9.05
CA ARG A 928 -9.40 2.63 -8.08
C ARG A 928 -9.94 2.28 -6.68
N LEU A 929 -10.68 1.18 -6.54
CA LEU A 929 -11.26 0.73 -5.26
C LEU A 929 -10.34 -0.19 -4.44
N LEU A 930 -9.11 -0.41 -4.90
CA LEU A 930 -8.17 -1.32 -4.29
C LEU A 930 -7.74 -0.85 -2.88
N LYS A 931 -7.89 -1.73 -1.90
CA LYS A 931 -7.40 -1.61 -0.52
C LYS A 931 -6.05 -2.34 -0.33
N VAL A 932 -5.85 -3.46 -1.02
CA VAL A 932 -4.65 -4.31 -0.89
C VAL A 932 -4.02 -4.55 -2.26
N LEU A 933 -2.74 -4.19 -2.40
CA LEU A 933 -1.90 -4.49 -3.56
C LEU A 933 -0.64 -5.24 -3.13
N ASP A 934 -0.49 -6.49 -3.57
CA ASP A 934 0.73 -7.26 -3.37
C ASP A 934 1.27 -7.81 -4.71
N LEU A 935 2.29 -7.13 -5.21
CA LEU A 935 3.05 -7.50 -6.41
C LEU A 935 4.50 -7.86 -6.05
N SER A 936 4.78 -8.21 -4.80
CA SER A 936 6.13 -8.49 -4.32
C SER A 936 6.79 -9.72 -4.96
N SER A 937 5.99 -10.58 -5.60
CA SER A 937 6.46 -11.76 -6.32
C SER A 937 6.93 -11.49 -7.76
N HIS A 938 6.75 -10.26 -8.27
CA HIS A 938 7.06 -9.88 -9.64
C HIS A 938 7.96 -8.65 -9.70
N LYS A 939 8.96 -8.67 -10.59
CA LYS A 939 9.85 -7.54 -10.75
C LYS A 939 9.19 -6.50 -11.65
N LEU A 940 8.93 -5.32 -11.10
CA LEU A 940 8.36 -4.19 -11.82
C LEU A 940 9.49 -3.28 -12.34
N GLY A 941 9.23 -2.59 -13.44
CA GLY A 941 10.07 -1.47 -13.86
C GLY A 941 10.05 -0.31 -12.86
N ARG A 942 10.54 0.86 -13.27
CA ARG A 942 10.53 2.06 -12.41
C ARG A 942 9.10 2.52 -12.11
N LEU A 943 8.81 2.81 -10.85
CA LEU A 943 7.51 3.29 -10.36
C LEU A 943 7.67 4.60 -9.58
N SER A 944 6.60 5.39 -9.52
CA SER A 944 6.55 6.57 -8.66
C SER A 944 5.26 6.62 -7.84
N LEU A 945 5.29 7.36 -6.74
CA LEU A 945 4.13 7.57 -5.87
C LEU A 945 2.96 8.24 -6.63
N ASP A 946 3.24 9.09 -7.61
CA ASP A 946 2.21 9.73 -8.45
C ASP A 946 1.46 8.72 -9.33
N MET A 947 2.08 7.60 -9.71
CA MET A 947 1.39 6.54 -10.45
C MET A 947 0.30 5.89 -9.58
N LEU A 948 0.53 5.80 -8.26
CA LEU A 948 -0.42 5.22 -7.31
C LEU A 948 -1.51 6.21 -6.87
N LYS A 949 -1.43 7.49 -7.26
CA LYS A 949 -2.38 8.54 -6.90
C LYS A 949 -3.87 8.17 -7.08
N PRO A 950 -4.30 7.44 -8.13
CA PRO A 950 -5.70 7.07 -8.29
C PRO A 950 -6.22 6.08 -7.23
N LEU A 951 -5.34 5.40 -6.50
CA LEU A 951 -5.68 4.35 -5.53
C LEU A 951 -5.83 4.94 -4.13
N ILE A 952 -6.81 5.82 -3.93
CA ILE A 952 -6.97 6.56 -2.66
C ILE A 952 -7.37 5.66 -1.48
N HIS A 953 -7.98 4.50 -1.76
CA HIS A 953 -8.45 3.53 -0.75
C HIS A 953 -7.37 2.55 -0.30
N LEU A 954 -6.16 2.68 -0.83
CA LEU A 954 -5.07 1.74 -0.63
C LEU A 954 -4.53 1.81 0.80
N LYS A 955 -4.53 0.66 1.47
CA LYS A 955 -4.09 0.47 2.86
C LYS A 955 -2.84 -0.39 2.97
N TYR A 956 -2.66 -1.34 2.05
CA TYR A 956 -1.51 -2.23 2.00
C TYR A 956 -0.87 -2.21 0.62
N VAL A 957 0.45 -1.99 0.58
CA VAL A 957 1.26 -2.05 -0.64
C VAL A 957 2.49 -2.91 -0.39
N ALA A 958 2.68 -3.92 -1.22
CA ALA A 958 3.92 -4.68 -1.31
C ALA A 958 4.38 -4.74 -2.77
N LEU A 959 5.55 -4.17 -3.08
CA LEU A 959 6.06 -4.08 -4.46
C LEU A 959 7.51 -4.55 -4.54
N PHE A 960 7.87 -5.16 -5.67
CA PHE A 960 9.25 -5.39 -6.06
C PHE A 960 9.55 -4.59 -7.34
N THR A 961 10.44 -3.61 -7.29
CA THR A 961 10.72 -2.67 -8.39
C THR A 961 12.21 -2.43 -8.57
N ASP A 962 12.62 -2.04 -9.78
CA ASP A 962 13.97 -1.52 -10.02
C ASP A 962 14.26 -0.25 -9.22
N LYS A 963 13.35 0.71 -9.24
CA LYS A 963 13.46 2.01 -8.56
C LYS A 963 12.06 2.55 -8.25
N PHE A 964 11.86 2.98 -7.00
CA PHE A 964 10.65 3.71 -6.60
C PHE A 964 10.96 5.20 -6.47
N ASP A 965 10.05 6.10 -6.83
CA ASP A 965 10.24 7.55 -6.70
C ASP A 965 9.17 8.18 -5.81
N PHE A 966 9.61 8.87 -4.76
CA PHE A 966 8.75 9.57 -3.80
C PHE A 966 8.56 11.06 -4.12
N HIS A 967 9.27 11.64 -5.10
CA HIS A 967 9.31 13.09 -5.40
C HIS A 967 8.07 13.67 -6.10
N GLY A 968 6.89 13.04 -5.94
CA GLY A 968 5.63 13.49 -6.52
C GLY A 968 4.96 14.66 -5.79
N LYS A 969 3.79 15.12 -6.26
CA LYS A 969 2.91 16.02 -5.48
C LYS A 969 1.87 15.27 -4.64
N SER A 970 1.81 13.95 -4.81
CA SER A 970 0.76 13.10 -4.25
C SER A 970 1.23 12.32 -3.03
N HIS A 971 0.28 11.91 -2.20
CA HIS A 971 0.50 10.94 -1.12
C HIS A 971 -0.71 9.99 -1.03
N LEU A 972 -0.53 8.85 -0.34
CA LEU A 972 -1.59 7.87 -0.14
C LEU A 972 -2.17 8.06 1.28
N PRO A 973 -3.37 8.67 1.42
CA PRO A 973 -3.87 9.16 2.71
C PRO A 973 -4.31 8.04 3.67
N HIS A 974 -4.55 6.84 3.15
CA HIS A 974 -5.04 5.70 3.91
C HIS A 974 -4.03 4.57 4.03
N LEU A 975 -2.78 4.77 3.57
CA LEU A 975 -1.76 3.74 3.60
C LEU A 975 -1.35 3.41 5.04
N GLU A 976 -1.49 2.14 5.41
CA GLU A 976 -1.16 1.60 6.73
C GLU A 976 0.11 0.73 6.68
N THR A 977 0.34 0.01 5.58
CA THR A 977 1.51 -0.85 5.37
C THR A 977 2.18 -0.58 4.02
N LEU A 978 3.50 -0.36 4.04
CA LEU A 978 4.35 -0.17 2.86
C LEU A 978 5.54 -1.14 2.90
N ILE A 979 5.58 -2.08 1.98
CA ILE A 979 6.69 -3.01 1.80
C ILE A 979 7.28 -2.78 0.41
N LEU A 980 8.52 -2.31 0.34
CA LEU A 980 9.20 -2.09 -0.94
C LEU A 980 10.48 -2.91 -0.99
N LYS A 981 10.55 -3.78 -1.99
CA LYS A 981 11.77 -4.43 -2.41
C LYS A 981 12.34 -3.66 -3.60
N CYS A 982 13.53 -3.09 -3.45
CA CYS A 982 14.12 -2.23 -4.47
C CYS A 982 15.55 -2.66 -4.78
N LEU A 983 15.93 -2.63 -6.06
CA LEU A 983 17.29 -2.96 -6.51
C LEU A 983 18.21 -1.74 -6.64
N MET A 984 17.64 -0.54 -6.70
CA MET A 984 18.38 0.72 -6.71
C MET A 984 18.08 1.58 -5.49
N ARG A 985 19.11 2.27 -4.99
CA ARG A 985 18.97 3.21 -3.87
C ARG A 985 17.95 4.29 -4.20
N THR A 986 17.05 4.52 -3.27
CA THR A 986 15.89 5.38 -3.43
C THR A 986 15.86 6.44 -2.35
N GLN A 987 15.49 7.66 -2.72
CA GLN A 987 15.39 8.78 -1.80
C GLN A 987 13.96 8.91 -1.27
N LEU A 988 13.81 9.07 0.04
CA LEU A 988 12.54 9.40 0.69
C LEU A 988 12.33 10.93 0.67
N SER A 989 11.19 11.37 0.14
CA SER A 989 10.82 12.79 0.04
C SER A 989 9.91 13.24 1.20
N ALA A 990 9.61 14.53 1.28
CA ALA A 990 8.66 15.10 2.24
C ALA A 990 7.27 14.43 2.23
N ASN A 991 6.84 13.83 1.11
CA ASN A 991 5.52 13.19 1.03
C ASN A 991 5.42 11.89 1.82
N PHE A 992 6.55 11.23 2.11
CA PHE A 992 6.56 10.06 2.98
C PHE A 992 5.96 10.40 4.35
N TRP A 993 6.35 11.54 4.91
CA TRP A 993 5.91 12.01 6.23
C TRP A 993 4.44 12.47 6.26
N LYS A 994 3.81 12.69 5.10
CA LYS A 994 2.39 13.04 5.00
C LYS A 994 1.47 11.84 5.18
N MET A 995 1.98 10.61 5.08
CA MET A 995 1.20 9.37 5.21
C MET A 995 0.99 8.99 6.69
N LYS A 996 0.24 9.83 7.42
CA LYS A 996 0.06 9.76 8.88
C LYS A 996 -0.57 8.45 9.40
N LYS A 997 -1.24 7.67 8.55
CA LYS A 997 -1.83 6.38 8.91
C LYS A 997 -0.83 5.21 8.81
N LEU A 998 0.41 5.43 8.36
CA LEU A 998 1.43 4.39 8.28
C LEU A 998 1.73 3.77 9.64
N ARG A 999 1.81 2.44 9.66
CA ARG A 999 2.07 1.61 10.84
C ARG A 999 3.26 0.68 10.62
N HIS A 1000 3.39 0.16 9.42
CA HIS A 1000 4.43 -0.79 9.05
C HIS A 1000 5.13 -0.36 7.76
N VAL A 1001 6.43 -0.12 7.85
CA VAL A 1001 7.31 0.14 6.71
C VAL A 1001 8.45 -0.87 6.71
N ASP A 1002 8.61 -1.60 5.60
CA ASP A 1002 9.67 -2.60 5.42
C ASP A 1002 10.34 -2.43 4.05
N PHE A 1003 11.57 -1.95 4.07
CA PHE A 1003 12.40 -1.78 2.89
C PHE A 1003 13.41 -2.94 2.76
N ILE A 1004 13.44 -3.58 1.59
CA ILE A 1004 14.17 -4.83 1.35
C ILE A 1004 15.20 -4.62 0.21
N GLU A 1005 16.39 -5.22 0.38
CA GLU A 1005 17.55 -5.21 -0.54
C GLU A 1005 18.37 -3.91 -0.59
N THR A 1006 18.03 -2.92 -1.42
CA THR A 1006 18.81 -1.68 -1.53
C THR A 1006 18.17 -0.55 -0.74
N GLY A 1007 18.99 0.19 0.00
CA GLY A 1007 18.43 1.03 1.06
C GLY A 1007 17.94 2.40 0.62
N PHE A 1008 17.02 2.84 1.45
CA PHE A 1008 16.25 4.05 1.29
C PHE A 1008 16.85 5.09 2.22
N PHE A 1009 17.27 6.23 1.67
CA PHE A 1009 17.94 7.28 2.43
C PHE A 1009 17.13 8.58 2.41
N TRP A 1010 17.45 9.47 3.35
CA TRP A 1010 16.67 10.68 3.59
C TRP A 1010 17.27 11.88 2.87
N GLU A 1011 16.40 12.83 2.50
CA GLU A 1011 16.82 14.14 2.04
C GLU A 1011 17.17 15.05 3.23
N LYS A 1012 18.26 15.82 3.11
CA LYS A 1012 18.54 16.93 4.02
C LYS A 1012 17.60 18.08 3.67
N GLN A 1013 16.43 18.14 4.27
CA GLN A 1013 15.51 19.28 4.17
C GLN A 1013 14.98 19.68 5.54
N ILE A 1014 14.63 20.96 5.69
CA ILE A 1014 14.00 21.51 6.89
C ILE A 1014 12.53 21.08 6.87
N PHE A 1015 12.12 20.23 7.80
CA PHE A 1015 10.76 19.69 7.86
C PHE A 1015 9.89 20.47 8.87
N GLU A 1016 8.68 20.87 8.48
CA GLU A 1016 7.68 21.51 9.37
C GLU A 1016 7.18 20.56 10.48
N GLU A 1017 6.83 21.07 11.67
CA GLU A 1017 6.42 20.27 12.86
C GLU A 1017 5.20 19.34 12.64
N SER A 1018 4.35 19.63 11.66
CA SER A 1018 3.07 18.96 11.37
C SER A 1018 3.16 17.55 10.76
N SER A 1019 4.39 17.02 10.58
CA SER A 1019 4.69 15.80 9.82
C SER A 1019 5.32 14.67 10.65
N LYS A 1020 4.81 14.45 11.88
CA LYS A 1020 5.11 13.27 12.71
C LYS A 1020 4.27 12.05 12.30
N LEU A 1021 4.89 10.87 12.29
CA LEU A 1021 4.26 9.57 12.01
C LEU A 1021 3.96 8.83 13.33
N GLU A 1022 3.02 9.36 14.10
CA GLU A 1022 2.70 8.83 15.45
C GLU A 1022 2.10 7.42 15.44
N ASN A 1023 1.53 6.99 14.31
CA ASN A 1023 0.99 5.64 14.13
C ASN A 1023 2.05 4.61 13.72
N LEU A 1024 3.25 5.04 13.35
CA LEU A 1024 4.30 4.13 12.89
C LEU A 1024 4.81 3.28 14.05
N ARG A 1025 4.82 1.96 13.87
CA ARG A 1025 5.26 0.97 14.87
C ARG A 1025 6.48 0.20 14.39
N ILE A 1026 6.56 -0.06 13.08
CA ILE A 1026 7.64 -0.85 12.48
C ILE A 1026 8.28 -0.04 11.36
N LEU A 1027 9.60 0.15 11.43
CA LEU A 1027 10.41 0.76 10.39
C LEU A 1027 11.66 -0.07 10.14
N LYS A 1028 11.79 -0.64 8.94
CA LYS A 1028 12.93 -1.50 8.59
C LYS A 1028 13.56 -1.11 7.26
N GLY A 1029 14.87 -1.34 7.12
CA GLY A 1029 15.57 -1.19 5.85
C GLY A 1029 15.95 0.24 5.48
N VAL A 1030 15.97 1.15 6.45
CA VAL A 1030 16.36 2.55 6.21
C VAL A 1030 17.88 2.68 6.29
N GLU A 1031 18.42 3.38 5.30
CA GLU A 1031 19.84 3.69 5.19
C GLU A 1031 20.12 5.09 5.75
N PHE A 1032 21.12 5.20 6.63
CA PHE A 1032 21.59 6.46 7.20
C PHE A 1032 23.04 6.72 6.80
N THR A 1033 23.31 7.95 6.39
CA THR A 1033 24.68 8.47 6.40
C THR A 1033 25.07 8.78 7.84
N LEU A 1034 26.35 8.63 8.17
CA LEU A 1034 26.95 8.96 9.47
C LEU A 1034 26.95 10.48 9.70
N ASP A 1035 25.77 11.06 9.86
CA ASP A 1035 25.52 12.47 10.17
C ASP A 1035 24.44 12.50 11.27
N THR A 1036 24.73 13.18 12.38
CA THR A 1036 23.92 13.17 13.61
C THR A 1036 22.51 13.73 13.42
N ASP A 1037 22.31 14.61 12.43
CA ASP A 1037 21.05 15.30 12.21
C ASP A 1037 19.92 14.36 11.78
N CYS A 1038 20.23 13.34 10.97
CA CYS A 1038 19.23 12.42 10.44
C CYS A 1038 18.59 11.55 11.55
N LEU A 1039 19.37 11.14 12.56
CA LEU A 1039 18.84 10.30 13.65
C LEU A 1039 17.93 11.09 14.59
N ASN A 1040 18.27 12.36 14.84
CA ASN A 1040 17.42 13.26 15.62
C ASN A 1040 16.04 13.43 14.94
N VAL A 1041 16.02 13.55 13.61
CA VAL A 1041 14.77 13.58 12.83
C VAL A 1041 13.98 12.27 13.02
N LEU A 1042 14.61 11.10 13.01
CA LEU A 1042 13.92 9.82 13.23
C LEU A 1042 13.22 9.78 14.59
N VAL A 1043 13.96 10.13 15.62
CA VAL A 1043 13.47 10.14 17.00
C VAL A 1043 12.30 11.11 17.17
N GLN A 1044 12.42 12.32 16.62
CA GLN A 1044 11.37 13.34 16.73
C GLN A 1044 10.11 13.00 15.91
N ARG A 1045 10.26 12.32 14.77
CA ARG A 1045 9.14 12.07 13.84
C ARG A 1045 8.46 10.73 14.05
N CYS A 1046 9.14 9.75 14.62
CA CYS A 1046 8.62 8.39 14.82
C CYS A 1046 8.67 7.97 16.30
N PRO A 1047 8.00 8.68 17.23
CA PRO A 1047 8.19 8.50 18.67
C PRO A 1047 7.67 7.15 19.22
N ASN A 1048 6.70 6.53 18.54
CA ASN A 1048 6.00 5.33 19.00
C ASN A 1048 6.52 4.03 18.33
N LEU A 1049 7.76 4.02 17.84
CA LEU A 1049 8.36 2.84 17.21
C LEU A 1049 8.55 1.69 18.20
N GLN A 1050 8.26 0.48 17.73
CA GLN A 1050 8.41 -0.78 18.48
C GLN A 1050 9.47 -1.70 17.84
N GLU A 1051 9.58 -1.70 16.51
CA GLU A 1051 10.64 -2.39 15.78
C GLU A 1051 11.38 -1.42 14.84
N LEU A 1052 12.71 -1.37 14.94
CA LEU A 1052 13.58 -0.52 14.12
C LEU A 1052 14.75 -1.33 13.53
N GLU A 1053 15.01 -1.15 12.24
CA GLU A 1053 16.16 -1.72 11.53
C GLU A 1053 16.83 -0.70 10.62
N ILE A 1054 18.10 -0.39 10.94
CA ILE A 1054 18.88 0.69 10.31
C ILE A 1054 20.19 0.13 9.74
N PHE A 1055 20.54 0.60 8.54
CA PHE A 1055 21.81 0.35 7.87
C PHE A 1055 22.63 1.65 7.81
N PHE A 1056 23.82 1.68 8.40
CA PHE A 1056 24.73 2.82 8.31
C PHE A 1056 25.71 2.65 7.15
N LEU A 1057 25.96 3.74 6.43
CA LEU A 1057 26.87 3.75 5.29
C LEU A 1057 28.13 4.54 5.62
N SER A 1058 29.29 3.96 5.31
CA SER A 1058 30.54 4.70 5.28
C SER A 1058 30.66 5.44 3.95
N LYS A 1059 30.89 6.75 3.97
CA LYS A 1059 31.18 7.55 2.76
C LYS A 1059 32.64 7.40 2.31
N TYR A 1060 33.56 6.97 3.18
CA TYR A 1060 34.99 6.97 2.90
C TYR A 1060 35.67 5.78 3.59
N TRP A 1061 36.30 4.90 2.80
CA TRP A 1061 37.33 3.96 3.28
C TRP A 1061 38.69 4.64 3.49
N ARG A 1062 38.73 5.99 3.49
CA ARG A 1062 39.96 6.76 3.58
C ARG A 1062 39.86 7.72 4.74
N ASN A 1063 40.69 7.43 5.75
CA ASN A 1063 41.05 8.27 6.90
C ASN A 1063 39.86 8.90 7.62
N ILE A 1064 39.25 8.14 8.53
CA ILE A 1064 38.48 8.71 9.61
C ILE A 1064 39.33 8.48 10.86
N ASP A 1065 39.97 9.56 11.32
CA ASP A 1065 40.46 9.67 12.70
C ASP A 1065 39.33 9.25 13.66
N GLU A 1066 39.71 8.71 14.81
CA GLU A 1066 38.94 8.00 15.85
C GLU A 1066 37.68 8.71 16.44
N GLU A 1067 36.88 9.43 15.68
CA GLU A 1067 35.62 9.99 16.15
C GLU A 1067 34.58 8.86 16.34
N LYS A 1068 34.45 8.44 17.60
CA LYS A 1068 33.39 7.55 18.08
C LYS A 1068 32.02 8.17 17.79
N ILE A 1069 31.27 7.60 16.85
CA ILE A 1069 29.88 7.97 16.56
C ILE A 1069 29.00 7.68 17.79
N CYS A 1070 28.31 8.69 18.32
CA CYS A 1070 27.38 8.54 19.44
C CYS A 1070 25.92 8.52 18.94
N LEU A 1071 25.24 7.39 19.10
CA LEU A 1071 23.83 7.21 18.73
C LEU A 1071 22.93 7.33 19.95
N LYS A 1072 22.03 8.31 19.97
CA LYS A 1072 21.06 8.52 21.06
C LYS A 1072 19.65 8.07 20.66
N LEU A 1073 19.21 6.93 21.16
CA LEU A 1073 17.88 6.37 20.89
C LEU A 1073 17.00 6.25 22.16
N GLU A 1074 17.47 6.74 23.30
CA GLU A 1074 16.83 6.57 24.63
C GLU A 1074 15.39 7.10 24.70
N SER A 1075 15.06 8.12 23.92
CA SER A 1075 13.72 8.71 23.85
C SER A 1075 12.68 7.84 23.14
N LEU A 1076 13.10 6.80 22.39
CA LEU A 1076 12.19 5.81 21.80
C LEU A 1076 11.76 4.78 22.85
N THR A 1077 10.97 5.22 23.82
CA THR A 1077 10.61 4.44 25.02
C THR A 1077 9.78 3.19 24.73
N GLN A 1078 9.11 3.12 23.57
CA GLN A 1078 8.31 1.95 23.16
C GLN A 1078 9.11 0.92 22.34
N LEU A 1079 10.39 1.18 22.05
CA LEU A 1079 11.21 0.34 21.18
C LEU A 1079 11.55 -0.99 21.88
N GLN A 1080 11.09 -2.10 21.30
CA GLN A 1080 11.29 -3.45 21.83
C GLN A 1080 12.29 -4.27 21.01
N SER A 1081 12.42 -4.00 19.71
CA SER A 1081 13.32 -4.70 18.81
C SER A 1081 14.15 -3.73 18.00
N LEU A 1082 15.46 -3.86 18.08
CA LEU A 1082 16.41 -3.03 17.35
C LEU A 1082 17.40 -3.88 16.56
N ARG A 1083 17.62 -3.53 15.29
CA ARG A 1083 18.71 -4.05 14.48
C ARG A 1083 19.55 -2.92 13.92
N LEU A 1084 20.85 -2.96 14.16
CA LEU A 1084 21.79 -1.99 13.64
C LEU A 1084 22.88 -2.69 12.85
N PHE A 1085 23.17 -2.14 11.66
CA PHE A 1085 24.26 -2.59 10.81
C PHE A 1085 25.27 -1.46 10.65
N PHE A 1086 26.49 -1.70 11.15
CA PHE A 1086 27.56 -0.72 11.19
C PHE A 1086 28.68 -1.07 10.21
N PRO A 1087 29.30 -0.05 9.59
CA PRO A 1087 30.57 -0.20 8.90
C PRO A 1087 31.78 0.05 9.82
N LEU A 1088 31.61 0.73 10.98
CA LEU A 1088 32.67 1.22 11.87
C LEU A 1088 32.24 1.20 13.36
N SER A 1089 33.17 1.45 14.29
CA SER A 1089 32.92 1.52 15.75
C SER A 1089 31.95 2.65 16.14
N ALA A 1090 30.97 2.36 17.00
CA ALA A 1090 29.98 3.33 17.47
C ALA A 1090 29.58 3.09 18.94
N VAL A 1091 29.38 4.18 19.69
CA VAL A 1091 28.79 4.18 21.03
C VAL A 1091 27.28 4.34 20.87
N VAL A 1092 26.50 3.45 21.50
CA VAL A 1092 25.05 3.42 21.33
C VAL A 1092 24.34 3.54 22.68
N HIS A 1093 23.59 4.62 22.85
CA HIS A 1093 22.69 4.85 23.96
C HIS A 1093 21.32 4.28 23.64
N LEU A 1094 20.98 3.18 24.33
CA LEU A 1094 19.86 2.31 24.02
C LEU A 1094 18.72 2.47 25.04
N PRO A 1095 17.45 2.50 24.60
CA PRO A 1095 16.30 2.53 25.51
C PRO A 1095 16.17 1.24 26.34
N SER A 1096 15.75 1.37 27.59
CA SER A 1096 15.69 0.29 28.59
C SER A 1096 14.67 -0.81 28.31
N ASN A 1097 13.69 -0.55 27.45
CA ASN A 1097 12.61 -1.48 27.07
C ASN A 1097 12.98 -2.45 25.94
N ILE A 1098 14.21 -2.41 25.43
CA ILE A 1098 14.68 -3.32 24.38
C ILE A 1098 14.68 -4.76 24.88
N LYS A 1099 13.90 -5.61 24.19
CA LYS A 1099 13.85 -7.06 24.42
C LYS A 1099 14.70 -7.83 23.42
N LYS A 1100 14.86 -7.28 22.21
CA LYS A 1100 15.63 -7.89 21.13
C LYS A 1100 16.63 -6.91 20.54
N LEU A 1101 17.90 -7.29 20.58
CA LEU A 1101 18.97 -6.54 19.95
C LEU A 1101 19.72 -7.40 18.93
N VAL A 1102 19.93 -6.85 17.73
CA VAL A 1102 20.77 -7.45 16.69
C VAL A 1102 21.79 -6.42 16.25
N LEU A 1103 23.07 -6.75 16.36
CA LEU A 1103 24.17 -5.88 15.98
C LEU A 1103 25.05 -6.58 14.95
N CYS A 1104 25.50 -5.83 13.95
CA CYS A 1104 26.35 -6.30 12.87
C CYS A 1104 27.49 -5.30 12.64
N GLY A 1105 28.75 -5.75 12.63
CA GLY A 1105 29.90 -4.95 12.18
C GLY A 1105 30.42 -3.85 13.13
N ALA A 1106 30.24 -3.98 14.46
CA ALA A 1106 30.75 -3.00 15.44
C ALA A 1106 31.98 -3.54 16.21
N SER A 1107 32.98 -2.68 16.46
CA SER A 1107 33.99 -2.91 17.51
C SER A 1107 33.31 -2.79 18.88
N MET A 1108 33.41 -3.83 19.71
CA MET A 1108 32.49 -4.05 20.83
C MET A 1108 33.02 -3.68 22.22
N GLU A 1109 34.28 -3.25 22.34
CA GLU A 1109 34.92 -3.03 23.65
C GLU A 1109 34.18 -1.99 24.52
N SER A 1110 33.71 -0.87 23.97
CA SER A 1110 32.97 0.15 24.76
C SER A 1110 31.46 -0.08 24.84
N THR A 1111 30.86 -0.79 23.87
CA THR A 1111 29.40 -0.85 23.71
C THR A 1111 28.80 -2.03 24.46
N ILE A 1112 29.59 -3.06 24.78
CA ILE A 1112 29.12 -4.25 25.50
C ILE A 1112 28.58 -3.91 26.91
N PHE A 1113 29.23 -2.99 27.63
CA PHE A 1113 28.79 -2.52 28.94
C PHE A 1113 27.40 -1.89 28.89
N SER A 1114 27.14 -1.07 27.87
CA SER A 1114 25.82 -0.42 27.68
C SER A 1114 24.73 -1.44 27.34
N ILE A 1115 25.07 -2.51 26.62
CA ILE A 1115 24.12 -3.56 26.25
C ILE A 1115 23.81 -4.48 27.44
N ALA A 1116 24.83 -4.84 28.23
CA ALA A 1116 24.67 -5.71 29.39
C ALA A 1116 23.78 -5.09 30.47
N GLY A 1117 23.86 -3.76 30.65
CA GLY A 1117 23.01 -3.01 31.57
C GLY A 1117 21.52 -2.93 31.19
N LEU A 1118 21.10 -3.48 30.04
CA LEU A 1118 19.69 -3.39 29.60
C LEU A 1118 18.79 -4.34 30.41
N PRO A 1119 17.81 -3.82 31.18
CA PRO A 1119 17.05 -4.60 32.16
C PRO A 1119 16.00 -5.53 31.56
N SER A 1120 15.69 -5.39 30.27
CA SER A 1120 14.63 -6.13 29.57
C SER A 1120 15.14 -7.00 28.42
N LEU A 1121 16.46 -7.08 28.20
CA LEU A 1121 17.03 -7.77 27.06
C LEU A 1121 16.88 -9.29 27.18
N GLU A 1122 16.09 -9.89 26.28
CA GLU A 1122 15.80 -11.34 26.25
C GLU A 1122 16.51 -12.05 25.08
N TYR A 1123 16.80 -11.33 24.00
CA TYR A 1123 17.46 -11.86 22.80
C TYR A 1123 18.59 -10.93 22.36
N LEU A 1124 19.79 -11.48 22.24
CA LEU A 1124 20.97 -10.80 21.71
C LEU A 1124 21.52 -11.59 20.53
N GLN A 1125 21.70 -10.92 19.40
CA GLN A 1125 22.44 -11.46 18.26
C GLN A 1125 23.58 -10.54 17.88
N LEU A 1126 24.77 -11.10 17.84
CA LEU A 1126 26.00 -10.43 17.42
C LEU A 1126 26.49 -11.08 16.12
N ARG A 1127 26.78 -10.25 15.12
CA ARG A 1127 27.26 -10.68 13.81
C ARG A 1127 28.51 -9.90 13.41
N ASP A 1128 29.48 -10.59 12.82
CA ASP A 1128 30.71 -9.99 12.28
C ASP A 1128 31.45 -9.22 13.39
N LEU A 1129 31.74 -9.92 14.48
CA LEU A 1129 32.42 -9.36 15.65
C LEU A 1129 33.93 -9.31 15.39
N HIS A 1130 34.50 -8.10 15.44
CA HIS A 1130 35.94 -7.85 15.37
C HIS A 1130 36.37 -7.05 16.60
N PHE A 1131 37.37 -7.55 17.32
CA PHE A 1131 38.02 -6.84 18.42
C PHE A 1131 39.32 -6.24 17.88
N ILE A 1132 39.59 -4.97 18.19
CA ILE A 1132 40.72 -4.24 17.60
C ILE A 1132 42.02 -4.61 18.32
N GLN A 1133 41.94 -4.95 19.62
CA GLN A 1133 43.12 -5.09 20.48
C GLN A 1133 43.39 -6.50 20.99
N SER A 1134 42.41 -7.41 21.02
CA SER A 1134 42.59 -8.80 21.49
C SER A 1134 41.72 -9.79 20.70
N GLU A 1135 42.15 -11.04 20.55
CA GLU A 1135 41.31 -12.11 19.98
C GLU A 1135 40.41 -12.79 21.03
N GLU A 1136 40.32 -12.22 22.23
CA GLU A 1136 39.61 -12.78 23.39
C GLU A 1136 38.36 -11.95 23.71
N TRP A 1137 37.23 -12.61 23.97
CA TRP A 1137 36.03 -11.94 24.47
C TRP A 1137 35.87 -12.20 25.97
N CYS A 1138 36.34 -11.27 26.79
CA CYS A 1138 36.25 -11.37 28.26
C CYS A 1138 35.09 -10.54 28.79
N LEU A 1139 34.18 -11.20 29.51
CA LEU A 1139 33.05 -10.53 30.16
C LEU A 1139 33.34 -10.11 31.61
N GLY A 1140 34.28 -10.76 32.31
CA GLY A 1140 34.56 -10.47 33.73
C GLY A 1140 33.26 -10.46 34.55
N ASP A 1141 33.03 -9.38 35.31
CA ASP A 1141 31.84 -9.19 36.17
C ASP A 1141 30.58 -8.71 35.40
N ILE A 1142 30.57 -8.76 34.05
CA ILE A 1142 29.43 -8.30 33.25
C ILE A 1142 28.34 -9.37 33.20
N THR A 1143 27.14 -9.02 33.70
CA THR A 1143 25.97 -9.91 33.72
C THR A 1143 24.87 -9.45 32.76
N PHE A 1144 24.25 -10.41 32.06
CA PHE A 1144 23.03 -10.23 31.26
C PHE A 1144 21.81 -10.87 31.96
N PRO A 1145 21.08 -10.14 32.81
CA PRO A 1145 20.20 -10.73 33.84
C PRO A 1145 18.97 -11.45 33.30
N LYS A 1146 18.44 -11.05 32.14
CA LYS A 1146 17.21 -11.63 31.53
C LYS A 1146 17.44 -12.27 30.17
N LEU A 1147 18.70 -12.42 29.73
CA LEU A 1147 19.00 -12.92 28.40
C LEU A 1147 18.64 -14.40 28.30
N ARG A 1148 17.72 -14.74 27.38
CA ARG A 1148 17.24 -16.11 27.14
C ARG A 1148 17.88 -16.73 25.91
N VAL A 1149 18.20 -15.91 24.90
CA VAL A 1149 18.81 -16.39 23.65
C VAL A 1149 20.02 -15.53 23.29
N LEU A 1150 21.17 -16.19 23.20
CA LEU A 1150 22.40 -15.60 22.70
C LEU A 1150 22.74 -16.23 21.35
N LYS A 1151 22.92 -15.39 20.32
CA LYS A 1151 23.28 -15.82 18.99
C LYS A 1151 24.52 -15.12 18.47
N LEU A 1152 25.55 -15.89 18.23
CA LEU A 1152 26.85 -15.44 17.76
C LEU A 1152 27.05 -15.89 16.31
N MET A 1153 27.40 -14.97 15.43
CA MET A 1153 27.54 -15.24 14.00
C MET A 1153 28.84 -14.65 13.46
N ASN A 1154 29.66 -15.45 12.77
CA ASN A 1154 30.92 -14.99 12.17
C ASN A 1154 31.80 -14.22 13.16
N LEU A 1155 32.30 -14.97 14.15
CA LEU A 1155 33.13 -14.45 15.23
C LEU A 1155 34.60 -14.38 14.80
N GLY A 1156 35.22 -13.21 14.97
CA GLY A 1156 36.67 -13.01 14.84
C GLY A 1156 37.44 -13.22 16.14
N ILE A 1157 36.90 -13.99 17.10
CA ILE A 1157 37.56 -14.32 18.38
C ILE A 1157 38.01 -15.78 18.41
N SER A 1158 39.16 -16.03 19.04
CA SER A 1158 39.70 -17.36 19.29
C SER A 1158 39.33 -17.88 20.68
N ARG A 1159 39.23 -17.00 21.69
CA ARG A 1159 38.85 -17.36 23.07
C ARG A 1159 37.65 -16.58 23.58
N TRP A 1160 36.86 -17.23 24.44
CA TRP A 1160 35.70 -16.64 25.10
C TRP A 1160 35.79 -16.92 26.59
N ASP A 1161 35.87 -15.85 27.39
CA ASP A 1161 35.92 -15.91 28.85
C ASP A 1161 34.61 -15.35 29.45
N ALA A 1162 33.80 -16.26 30.00
CA ALA A 1162 32.50 -15.98 30.61
C ALA A 1162 32.15 -17.04 31.65
N SER A 1163 31.39 -16.64 32.69
CA SER A 1163 30.88 -17.53 33.73
C SER A 1163 29.37 -17.76 33.59
N GLU A 1164 28.85 -18.68 34.38
CA GLU A 1164 27.42 -18.89 34.60
C GLU A 1164 26.72 -17.62 35.11
N GLU A 1165 27.43 -16.80 35.89
CA GLU A 1165 26.95 -15.52 36.40
C GLU A 1165 26.82 -14.46 35.30
N SER A 1166 27.57 -14.59 34.19
CA SER A 1166 27.41 -13.71 33.03
C SER A 1166 26.04 -13.90 32.35
N PHE A 1167 25.45 -15.11 32.41
CA PHE A 1167 24.22 -15.47 31.67
C PHE A 1167 23.22 -16.31 32.49
N PRO A 1168 22.70 -15.81 33.63
CA PRO A 1168 21.97 -16.61 34.62
C PRO A 1168 20.62 -17.17 34.14
N ARG A 1169 20.09 -16.69 33.00
CA ARG A 1169 18.78 -17.09 32.45
C ARG A 1169 18.84 -17.59 31.01
N LEU A 1170 20.02 -17.93 30.51
CA LEU A 1170 20.21 -18.38 29.14
C LEU A 1170 19.50 -19.71 28.91
N GLU A 1171 18.66 -19.78 27.88
CA GLU A 1171 17.95 -21.01 27.48
C GLU A 1171 18.53 -21.60 26.18
N THR A 1172 19.02 -20.75 25.28
CA THR A 1172 19.53 -21.20 23.98
C THR A 1172 20.78 -20.42 23.56
N LEU A 1173 21.87 -21.15 23.33
CA LEU A 1173 23.08 -20.65 22.70
C LEU A 1173 23.11 -21.07 21.23
N VAL A 1174 23.35 -20.13 20.32
CA VAL A 1174 23.51 -20.41 18.88
C VAL A 1174 24.82 -19.83 18.40
N ILE A 1175 25.74 -20.67 17.97
CA ILE A 1175 26.99 -20.26 17.33
C ILE A 1175 26.91 -20.66 15.86
N LYS A 1176 27.11 -19.69 14.97
CA LYS A 1176 27.00 -19.91 13.52
C LYS A 1176 28.22 -19.38 12.78
N ILE A 1177 28.81 -20.22 11.92
CA ILE A 1177 29.98 -19.86 11.09
C ILE A 1177 31.10 -19.32 12.01
N SER A 1178 31.50 -20.07 13.03
CA SER A 1178 32.66 -19.71 13.86
C SER A 1178 33.87 -20.52 13.42
N ARG A 1179 34.90 -19.86 12.91
CA ARG A 1179 36.12 -20.51 12.40
C ARG A 1179 37.24 -20.56 13.44
N TYR A 1180 37.27 -19.60 14.34
CA TYR A 1180 38.41 -19.37 15.23
C TYR A 1180 38.12 -19.75 16.69
N LEU A 1181 36.86 -19.66 17.14
CA LEU A 1181 36.52 -19.93 18.54
C LEU A 1181 36.86 -21.37 18.92
N GLU A 1182 37.78 -21.54 19.87
CA GLU A 1182 38.31 -22.84 20.25
C GLU A 1182 37.33 -23.65 21.12
N GLU A 1183 36.73 -23.00 22.13
CA GLU A 1183 35.84 -23.64 23.09
C GLU A 1183 34.73 -22.72 23.60
N ILE A 1184 33.66 -23.34 24.11
CA ILE A 1184 32.61 -22.70 24.93
C ILE A 1184 33.03 -22.89 26.40
N PRO A 1185 32.93 -21.85 27.25
CA PRO A 1185 33.25 -21.97 28.67
C PRO A 1185 32.51 -23.13 29.34
N LEU A 1186 33.22 -23.93 30.13
CA LEU A 1186 32.66 -25.11 30.81
C LEU A 1186 31.59 -24.76 31.85
N SER A 1187 31.71 -23.58 32.46
CA SER A 1187 30.71 -22.97 33.37
C SER A 1187 29.29 -22.90 32.78
N PHE A 1188 29.12 -23.00 31.46
CA PHE A 1188 27.79 -23.08 30.84
C PHE A 1188 27.03 -24.35 31.23
N ALA A 1189 27.72 -25.40 31.69
CA ALA A 1189 27.09 -26.56 32.29
C ALA A 1189 26.28 -26.17 33.54
N ASP A 1190 26.77 -25.22 34.33
CA ASP A 1190 26.17 -24.80 35.60
C ASP A 1190 24.99 -23.83 35.43
N ILE A 1191 24.69 -23.37 34.21
CA ILE A 1191 23.52 -22.51 33.93
C ILE A 1191 22.25 -23.36 33.95
N PRO A 1192 21.37 -23.27 34.97
CA PRO A 1192 20.26 -24.21 35.16
C PRO A 1192 19.17 -24.09 34.09
N THR A 1193 19.06 -22.93 33.43
CA THR A 1193 18.04 -22.68 32.41
C THR A 1193 18.45 -23.13 31.02
N LEU A 1194 19.72 -23.52 30.81
CA LEU A 1194 20.23 -23.86 29.49
C LEU A 1194 19.58 -25.15 28.99
N LYS A 1195 18.94 -25.06 27.82
CA LYS A 1195 18.21 -26.18 27.20
C LYS A 1195 18.83 -26.61 25.87
N GLN A 1196 19.43 -25.67 25.12
CA GLN A 1196 19.88 -25.93 23.75
C GLN A 1196 21.21 -25.23 23.43
N ILE A 1197 22.14 -25.99 22.84
CA ILE A 1197 23.34 -25.46 22.19
C ILE A 1197 23.28 -25.83 20.70
N LYS A 1198 23.31 -24.82 19.82
CA LYS A 1198 23.20 -25.01 18.37
C LYS A 1198 24.48 -24.54 17.68
N LEU A 1199 25.25 -25.48 17.14
CA LEU A 1199 26.44 -25.24 16.36
C LEU A 1199 26.11 -25.34 14.87
N MET A 1200 25.92 -24.19 14.21
CA MET A 1200 25.45 -24.11 12.83
C MET A 1200 26.62 -23.84 11.89
N ARG A 1201 26.92 -24.73 10.93
CA ARG A 1201 28.09 -24.60 10.02
C ARG A 1201 29.42 -24.45 10.78
N CYS A 1202 29.56 -25.17 11.89
CA CYS A 1202 30.77 -25.19 12.73
C CYS A 1202 31.39 -26.60 12.80
N SER A 1203 30.93 -27.55 11.98
CA SER A 1203 31.40 -28.95 12.01
C SER A 1203 32.89 -29.14 11.77
N ASN A 1204 33.51 -28.23 11.01
CA ASN A 1204 34.95 -28.29 10.73
C ASN A 1204 35.79 -27.85 11.94
N ASN A 1205 35.18 -27.17 12.91
CA ASN A 1205 35.82 -26.77 14.16
C ASN A 1205 35.61 -27.88 15.22
N LYS A 1206 36.50 -28.88 15.19
CA LYS A 1206 36.41 -30.06 16.05
C LYS A 1206 36.52 -29.73 17.53
N SER A 1207 37.33 -28.73 17.92
CA SER A 1207 37.47 -28.34 19.32
C SER A 1207 36.18 -27.75 19.87
N LEU A 1208 35.52 -26.87 19.11
CA LEU A 1208 34.25 -26.26 19.52
C LEU A 1208 33.13 -27.30 19.67
N VAL A 1209 33.07 -28.26 18.75
CA VAL A 1209 32.13 -29.39 18.82
C VAL A 1209 32.41 -30.26 20.05
N ALA A 1210 33.69 -30.58 20.31
CA ALA A 1210 34.09 -31.36 21.48
C ALA A 1210 33.77 -30.63 22.80
N SER A 1211 33.98 -29.31 22.85
CA SER A 1211 33.63 -28.48 24.00
C SER A 1211 32.12 -28.48 24.27
N ALA A 1212 31.27 -28.30 23.25
CA ALA A 1212 29.83 -28.39 23.43
C ALA A 1212 29.39 -29.76 23.98
N LEU A 1213 29.94 -30.86 23.43
CA LEU A 1213 29.67 -32.21 23.92
C LEU A 1213 30.14 -32.42 25.36
N ARG A 1214 31.27 -31.81 25.75
CA ARG A 1214 31.78 -31.86 27.13
C ARG A 1214 30.81 -31.19 28.11
N ILE A 1215 30.26 -30.02 27.76
CA ILE A 1215 29.23 -29.34 28.57
C ILE A 1215 28.02 -30.24 28.81
N LYS A 1216 27.53 -30.90 27.76
CA LYS A 1216 26.40 -31.83 27.90
C LYS A 1216 26.74 -33.01 28.81
N LYS A 1217 27.94 -33.57 28.69
CA LYS A 1217 28.41 -34.66 29.54
C LYS A 1217 28.49 -34.23 31.02
N GLU A 1218 29.03 -33.04 31.28
CA GLU A 1218 29.11 -32.46 32.62
C GLU A 1218 27.73 -32.29 33.26
N VAL A 1219 26.74 -31.79 32.50
CA VAL A 1219 25.35 -31.67 32.97
C VAL A 1219 24.75 -33.03 33.29
N GLU A 1220 25.00 -34.05 32.45
CA GLU A 1220 24.54 -35.42 32.69
C GLU A 1220 25.17 -36.02 33.96
N GLU A 1221 26.45 -35.75 34.20
CA GLU A 1221 27.19 -36.22 35.39
C GLU A 1221 26.71 -35.50 36.67
N ASN A 1222 26.43 -34.20 36.60
CA ASN A 1222 26.01 -33.38 37.75
C ASN A 1222 24.53 -33.57 38.12
N GLU A 1223 23.63 -33.71 37.14
CA GLU A 1223 22.17 -33.73 37.38
C GLU A 1223 21.54 -35.12 37.19
N GLY A 1224 22.30 -36.11 36.70
CA GLY A 1224 21.81 -37.47 36.43
C GLY A 1224 20.80 -37.58 35.28
N CYS A 1225 20.54 -36.49 34.56
CA CYS A 1225 19.65 -36.45 33.40
C CYS A 1225 20.14 -35.45 32.34
N ASN A 1226 19.90 -35.77 31.08
CA ASN A 1226 20.31 -34.93 29.96
C ASN A 1226 19.28 -33.81 29.71
N ARG A 1227 19.48 -32.63 30.31
CA ARG A 1227 18.63 -31.45 30.04
C ARG A 1227 19.07 -30.60 28.85
N VAL A 1228 20.31 -30.74 28.36
CA VAL A 1228 20.86 -29.90 27.27
C VAL A 1228 20.87 -30.66 25.95
N GLU A 1229 20.06 -30.18 25.00
CA GLU A 1229 20.06 -30.67 23.63
C GLU A 1229 21.17 -29.99 22.81
N ILE A 1230 22.07 -30.79 22.22
CA ILE A 1230 23.08 -30.31 21.30
C ILE A 1230 22.62 -30.57 19.86
N ILE A 1231 22.58 -29.52 19.06
CA ILE A 1231 22.27 -29.60 17.63
C ILE A 1231 23.51 -29.12 16.86
N ILE A 1232 24.17 -30.06 16.17
CA ILE A 1232 25.31 -29.78 15.30
C ILE A 1232 24.83 -29.87 13.86
N ASP A 1233 24.87 -28.74 13.15
CA ASP A 1233 24.53 -28.68 11.73
C ASP A 1233 25.83 -28.69 10.92
N GLY A 1234 26.15 -29.87 10.36
CA GLY A 1234 27.38 -30.11 9.61
C GLY A 1234 27.28 -29.73 8.15
N VAL A 1235 28.11 -28.77 7.73
CA VAL A 1235 28.20 -28.19 6.37
C VAL A 1235 27.10 -27.20 6.03
#